data_AF-A0A1I6L2H0-F1
#
_entry.id   AF-A0A1I6L2H0-F1
#
_cell.length_a   1.000
_cell.length_b   1.000
_cell.length_c   1.000
_cell.angle_alpha   90.00
_cell.angle_beta   90.00
_cell.angle_gamma   90.00
#
_symmetry.space_group_name_H-M   'P 1'
#
loop_
_entity.id
_entity.type
_entity.pdbx_description
1 polymer ?
#
loop_
_entity_poly.entity_id
_entity_poly.type
_entity_poly.pdbx_seq_one_letter_code
_entity_poly.pdbx_strand_id
1 'polypeptide(L)'
;MGAVYIAVPGPEDEQEKLDIVDGQQRFASFQLLIKALNDNILSLKEEARDQGKHDLVSELTEVEVKLEKGYSGTEPSVKLNSEDREFFAALAAYPENWYIDVRDFLVDQIDKHPDITGRNRPRAKTIEELAEAIQEPIQFNGDDNLTDDSAFEADKDGDEDAKLGKHVRFLNSHERMLEAYSEAYELIETLQDEETNGELAQRAYITMNFSSFVLHAIAVDRCLITEPNPDLRLDIFQSINDKGLALHDVDKIRARIKHRLVGSGSSGVMEEWRETLARFDGDKDDIKEMLKYFVAAKEDSVNKISEANNAVMQVFDRSTPERSNVTPLLTQDNAENLVTEVSTYSKYYDDLYQCEFNHFDRSIDDNNRKEVKRILNRVGKKIEAEQWQALGPFVYMMVDQGAPEDYDEEDIGNFLFEVFDAIEVLTLRQSISDHSGEAIEGVYVNAVQNFNNRSSDQFDATKIVLDIVEDASNQTEDLFEDGMIYHAVKNRNWTSSDLGRCILQRTTSRYLKEEDMGLEVRDYSDVDVEHILPQTPISDEAGRSASSSEPGKYAWLDYFFRVNETDEDSQIAQAIKVLKDQSISSLQASDVDSDDLGDEVNEDEILNIQEEVFKRFVDDIANLLILVNQDNQELGNKLLSKKLPVYWRDTYIKVIINDFFSNEENSPFIESEYVNLDTGDVDEIRGEDHLSDDIAEQVDRSWTYEVMFERKVDMVHQILKRLTFNLEPDSSGGDRDESVGVDKSEFDGLRDQIKAAVDDDRERRISRRNF
;
A
#
# COMPACT_ATOMS: atom_id res chain seq x y z
N MET A 1 11.48 -24.71 -31.51
CA MET A 1 12.84 -25.17 -31.21
C MET A 1 13.43 -24.20 -30.21
N GLY A 2 13.56 -24.61 -28.94
CA GLY A 2 14.30 -23.84 -27.94
C GLY A 2 15.79 -24.07 -28.11
N ALA A 3 16.59 -23.02 -27.94
CA ALA A 3 18.04 -23.09 -27.97
C ALA A 3 18.57 -22.73 -26.58
N VAL A 4 19.55 -23.49 -26.11
CA VAL A 4 20.17 -23.38 -24.80
C VAL A 4 21.64 -23.01 -24.96
N TYR A 5 22.12 -22.01 -24.22
CA TYR A 5 23.49 -21.48 -24.31
C TYR A 5 24.32 -21.80 -23.06
N ILE A 6 25.53 -22.34 -23.27
CA ILE A 6 26.44 -22.79 -22.21
C ILE A 6 27.81 -22.13 -22.40
N ALA A 7 28.40 -21.57 -21.34
CA ALA A 7 29.78 -21.09 -21.30
C ALA A 7 30.72 -22.17 -20.72
N VAL A 8 31.92 -22.23 -21.29
CA VAL A 8 33.00 -23.08 -20.79
C VAL A 8 33.97 -22.18 -20.02
N PRO A 9 34.37 -22.55 -18.79
CA PRO A 9 35.43 -21.83 -18.10
C PRO A 9 36.75 -21.89 -18.90
N GLY A 10 37.59 -20.87 -18.71
CA GLY A 10 38.89 -20.78 -19.36
C GLY A 10 39.83 -21.93 -18.97
N PRO A 11 40.97 -22.10 -19.67
CA PRO A 11 41.88 -23.24 -19.51
C PRO A 11 42.55 -23.38 -18.14
N GLU A 12 42.26 -22.52 -17.15
CA GLU A 12 42.84 -22.56 -15.80
C GLU A 12 41.95 -23.24 -14.74
N ASP A 13 40.66 -23.50 -15.03
CA ASP A 13 39.76 -24.21 -14.11
C ASP A 13 39.61 -25.68 -14.51
N GLU A 14 40.45 -26.56 -13.94
CA GLU A 14 40.28 -28.01 -14.02
C GLU A 14 39.10 -28.48 -13.14
N GLN A 15 37.87 -28.17 -13.51
CA GLN A 15 36.69 -28.95 -13.10
C GLN A 15 35.67 -28.98 -14.25
N GLU A 16 35.06 -30.15 -14.47
CA GLU A 16 33.96 -30.42 -15.43
C GLU A 16 32.66 -29.67 -15.09
N LYS A 17 32.74 -28.37 -14.76
CA LYS A 17 31.58 -27.52 -14.48
C LYS A 17 31.44 -26.51 -15.59
N LEU A 18 30.33 -26.60 -16.31
CA LEU A 18 29.95 -25.65 -17.34
C LEU A 18 29.07 -24.58 -16.69
N ASP A 19 29.42 -23.32 -16.87
CA ASP A 19 28.58 -22.20 -16.44
C ASP A 19 27.48 -21.99 -17.48
N ILE A 20 26.23 -22.21 -17.09
CA ILE A 20 25.09 -22.01 -17.97
C ILE A 20 24.82 -20.49 -18.10
N VAL A 21 24.79 -19.99 -19.33
CA VAL A 21 24.59 -18.55 -19.66
C VAL A 21 23.12 -18.24 -19.93
N ASP A 22 22.35 -19.25 -20.33
CA ASP A 22 20.89 -19.18 -20.44
C ASP A 22 20.22 -19.18 -19.06
N GLY A 23 19.03 -18.60 -18.95
CA GLY A 23 18.41 -18.28 -17.66
C GLY A 23 18.28 -19.51 -16.77
N GLN A 24 18.91 -19.48 -15.59
CA GLN A 24 18.78 -20.52 -14.55
C GLN A 24 17.32 -20.89 -14.29
N GLN A 25 16.40 -19.93 -14.45
CA GLN A 25 14.94 -20.12 -14.39
C GLN A 25 14.41 -21.13 -15.42
N ARG A 26 14.78 -21.03 -16.71
CA ARG A 26 14.27 -21.95 -17.75
C ARG A 26 14.75 -23.38 -17.52
N PHE A 27 16.00 -23.51 -17.07
CA PHE A 27 16.57 -24.79 -16.71
C PHE A 27 15.95 -25.37 -15.45
N ALA A 28 15.65 -24.54 -14.45
CA ALA A 28 14.91 -24.95 -13.27
C ALA A 28 13.51 -25.44 -13.64
N SER A 29 12.74 -24.66 -14.42
CA SER A 29 11.42 -25.07 -14.91
C SER A 29 11.47 -26.34 -15.74
N PHE A 30 12.48 -26.48 -16.62
CA PHE A 30 12.67 -27.71 -17.38
C PHE A 30 12.97 -28.91 -16.48
N GLN A 31 13.80 -28.76 -15.46
CA GLN A 31 14.08 -29.81 -14.49
C GLN A 31 12.81 -30.21 -13.72
N LEU A 32 11.97 -29.24 -13.33
CA LEU A 32 10.69 -29.50 -12.68
C LEU A 32 9.70 -30.23 -13.60
N LEU A 33 9.67 -29.93 -14.90
CA LEU A 33 8.90 -30.71 -15.88
C LEU A 33 9.42 -32.15 -15.98
N ILE A 34 10.74 -32.35 -16.04
CA ILE A 34 11.34 -33.70 -16.05
C ILE A 34 11.00 -34.46 -14.76
N LYS A 35 10.91 -33.77 -13.61
CA LYS A 35 10.46 -34.34 -12.34
C LYS A 35 8.99 -34.76 -12.42
N ALA A 36 8.09 -33.87 -12.83
CA ALA A 36 6.66 -34.17 -12.97
C ALA A 36 6.41 -35.36 -13.92
N LEU A 37 7.11 -35.43 -15.07
CA LEU A 37 7.04 -36.57 -15.98
C LEU A 37 7.47 -37.87 -15.34
N ASN A 38 8.54 -37.81 -14.55
CA ASN A 38 9.05 -38.98 -13.86
C ASN A 38 8.08 -39.50 -12.80
N ASP A 39 7.52 -38.60 -12.01
CA ASP A 39 6.54 -38.95 -10.96
C ASP A 39 5.27 -39.56 -11.56
N ASN A 40 4.80 -39.00 -12.67
CA ASN A 40 3.67 -39.55 -13.39
C ASN A 40 3.97 -40.96 -13.94
N ILE A 41 5.20 -41.21 -14.45
CA ILE A 41 5.64 -42.55 -14.88
C ILE A 41 5.70 -43.53 -13.70
N LEU A 42 6.19 -43.11 -12.54
CA LEU A 42 6.23 -43.94 -11.34
C LEU A 42 4.83 -44.35 -10.89
N SER A 43 3.89 -43.39 -10.83
CA SER A 43 2.48 -43.62 -10.52
C SER A 43 1.84 -44.63 -11.48
N LEU A 44 2.00 -44.42 -12.79
CA LEU A 44 1.46 -45.33 -13.82
C LEU A 44 2.11 -46.72 -13.77
N LYS A 45 3.39 -46.80 -13.39
CA LYS A 45 4.14 -48.06 -13.22
C LYS A 45 3.59 -48.86 -12.04
N GLU A 46 3.21 -48.19 -10.96
CA GLU A 46 2.58 -48.79 -9.78
C GLU A 46 1.17 -49.28 -10.11
N GLU A 47 0.33 -48.46 -10.74
CA GLU A 47 -1.00 -48.87 -11.20
C GLU A 47 -0.93 -50.05 -12.19
N ALA A 48 0.05 -50.05 -13.09
CA ALA A 48 0.29 -51.15 -14.03
C ALA A 48 0.73 -52.44 -13.32
N ARG A 49 1.52 -52.33 -12.25
CA ARG A 49 1.93 -53.47 -11.42
C ARG A 49 0.72 -54.08 -10.71
N ASP A 50 -0.15 -53.24 -10.15
CA ASP A 50 -1.37 -53.67 -9.45
C ASP A 50 -2.38 -54.33 -10.40
N GLN A 51 -2.48 -53.82 -11.64
CA GLN A 51 -3.29 -54.43 -12.69
C GLN A 51 -2.62 -55.63 -13.39
N GLY A 52 -1.41 -56.03 -12.99
CA GLY A 52 -0.69 -57.17 -13.56
C GLY A 52 -0.21 -56.98 -15.02
N LYS A 53 -0.07 -55.73 -15.47
CA LYS A 53 0.38 -55.37 -16.84
C LYS A 53 1.90 -55.32 -16.93
N HIS A 54 2.55 -56.48 -16.83
CA HIS A 54 4.02 -56.59 -16.81
C HIS A 54 4.74 -55.98 -18.03
N ASP A 55 4.16 -56.08 -19.22
CA ASP A 55 4.74 -55.49 -20.44
C ASP A 55 4.80 -53.96 -20.33
N LEU A 56 3.72 -53.34 -19.84
CA LEU A 56 3.63 -51.89 -19.65
C LEU A 56 4.61 -51.40 -18.57
N VAL A 57 4.78 -52.17 -17.48
CA VAL A 57 5.79 -51.89 -16.45
C VAL A 57 7.20 -51.86 -17.06
N SER A 58 7.52 -52.80 -17.94
CA SER A 58 8.82 -52.83 -18.61
C SER A 58 9.05 -51.61 -19.51
N GLU A 59 8.03 -51.21 -20.29
CA GLU A 59 8.10 -50.04 -21.17
C GLU A 59 8.27 -48.74 -20.38
N LEU A 60 7.51 -48.56 -19.30
CA LEU A 60 7.63 -47.41 -18.40
C LEU A 60 9.02 -47.33 -17.75
N THR A 61 9.59 -48.47 -17.35
CA THR A 61 10.94 -48.54 -16.78
C THR A 61 12.01 -48.05 -17.78
N GLU A 62 11.85 -48.30 -19.08
CA GLU A 62 12.81 -47.81 -20.08
C GLU A 62 12.79 -46.29 -20.25
N VAL A 63 11.64 -45.66 -20.04
CA VAL A 63 11.50 -44.19 -20.12
C VAL A 63 11.99 -43.53 -18.84
N GLU A 64 11.65 -44.10 -17.67
CA GLU A 64 12.18 -43.71 -16.35
C GLU A 64 13.71 -43.60 -16.37
N VAL A 65 14.42 -44.65 -16.81
CA VAL A 65 15.90 -44.67 -16.90
C VAL A 65 16.46 -43.57 -17.83
N LYS A 66 15.67 -43.06 -18.79
CA LYS A 66 16.09 -41.94 -19.65
C LYS A 66 15.89 -40.59 -18.96
N LEU A 67 14.79 -40.41 -18.23
CA LEU A 67 14.53 -39.20 -17.45
C LEU A 67 15.51 -39.06 -16.28
N GLU A 68 15.89 -40.18 -15.65
CA GLU A 68 16.91 -40.23 -14.59
C GLU A 68 18.27 -39.64 -15.01
N LYS A 69 18.61 -39.71 -16.30
CA LYS A 69 19.85 -39.10 -16.83
C LYS A 69 19.85 -37.57 -16.77
N GLY A 70 18.69 -36.95 -16.54
CA GLY A 70 18.55 -35.53 -16.25
C GLY A 70 19.06 -35.14 -14.85
N TYR A 71 19.47 -36.10 -14.02
CA TYR A 71 19.91 -35.89 -12.63
C TYR A 71 21.35 -36.40 -12.42
N SER A 72 22.04 -35.83 -11.43
CA SER A 72 23.37 -36.26 -11.00
C SER A 72 23.26 -37.09 -9.72
N GLY A 73 22.87 -38.36 -9.87
CA GLY A 73 22.47 -39.17 -8.72
C GLY A 73 21.13 -38.69 -8.19
N THR A 74 21.07 -38.27 -6.93
CA THR A 74 19.87 -37.73 -6.28
C THR A 74 19.76 -36.20 -6.34
N GLU A 75 20.78 -35.49 -6.84
CA GLU A 75 20.76 -34.02 -6.97
C GLU A 75 20.29 -33.59 -8.37
N PRO A 76 19.54 -32.47 -8.49
CA PRO A 76 19.26 -31.87 -9.79
C PRO A 76 20.55 -31.42 -10.48
N SER A 77 20.55 -31.51 -11.82
CA SER A 77 21.72 -31.11 -12.64
C SER A 77 21.98 -29.60 -12.63
N VAL A 78 21.00 -28.81 -12.20
CA VAL A 78 21.07 -27.35 -12.09
C VAL A 78 21.30 -26.98 -10.63
N LYS A 79 22.33 -26.17 -10.35
CA LYS A 79 22.54 -25.60 -9.01
C LYS A 79 22.08 -24.15 -9.01
N LEU A 80 21.03 -23.87 -8.26
CA LEU A 80 20.55 -22.51 -8.03
C LEU A 80 21.44 -21.77 -7.04
N ASN A 81 21.11 -20.50 -6.80
CA ASN A 81 21.75 -19.68 -5.78
C ASN A 81 21.62 -20.33 -4.37
N SER A 82 22.40 -19.88 -3.40
CA SER A 82 22.40 -20.46 -2.04
C SER A 82 21.09 -20.30 -1.26
N GLU A 83 20.14 -19.49 -1.72
CA GLU A 83 18.82 -19.29 -1.07
C GLU A 83 17.82 -20.34 -1.54
N ASP A 84 17.80 -20.58 -2.85
CA ASP A 84 16.86 -21.51 -3.48
C ASP A 84 17.42 -22.91 -3.64
N ARG A 85 18.75 -23.09 -3.54
CA ARG A 85 19.44 -24.34 -3.88
C ARG A 85 18.91 -25.53 -3.09
N GLU A 86 18.71 -25.36 -1.79
CA GLU A 86 18.29 -26.46 -0.91
C GLU A 86 16.82 -26.81 -1.15
N PHE A 87 15.95 -25.81 -1.27
CA PHE A 87 14.54 -26.00 -1.60
C PHE A 87 14.36 -26.64 -2.99
N PHE A 88 15.06 -26.14 -3.99
CA PHE A 88 15.03 -26.71 -5.34
C PHE A 88 15.63 -28.11 -5.38
N ALA A 89 16.71 -28.37 -4.64
CA ALA A 89 17.24 -29.72 -4.50
C ALA A 89 16.23 -30.66 -3.83
N ALA A 90 15.45 -30.19 -2.84
CA ALA A 90 14.38 -30.96 -2.23
C ALA A 90 13.26 -31.28 -3.22
N LEU A 91 12.75 -30.26 -3.91
CA LEU A 91 11.64 -30.38 -4.85
C LEU A 91 12.01 -31.25 -6.06
N ALA A 92 13.25 -31.11 -6.55
CA ALA A 92 13.77 -31.87 -7.67
C ALA A 92 14.50 -33.17 -7.27
N ALA A 93 14.58 -33.51 -5.98
CA ALA A 93 15.20 -34.75 -5.52
C ALA A 93 14.39 -35.96 -5.98
N TYR A 94 15.08 -37.09 -6.10
CA TYR A 94 14.55 -38.35 -6.59
C TYR A 94 14.51 -39.39 -5.45
N PRO A 95 13.35 -39.69 -4.84
CA PRO A 95 13.24 -40.84 -3.94
C PRO A 95 12.56 -42.03 -4.62
N GLU A 96 13.03 -43.23 -4.27
CA GLU A 96 12.40 -44.50 -4.68
C GLU A 96 11.01 -44.70 -4.01
N ASN A 97 10.61 -43.85 -3.06
CA ASN A 97 9.28 -43.79 -2.42
C ASN A 97 8.81 -42.32 -2.19
N TRP A 98 8.22 -41.72 -3.21
CA TRP A 98 8.14 -40.26 -3.34
C TRP A 98 7.18 -39.51 -2.38
N TYR A 99 6.20 -40.18 -1.73
CA TYR A 99 5.25 -39.52 -0.82
C TYR A 99 5.74 -39.37 0.64
N ILE A 100 6.73 -40.17 1.05
CA ILE A 100 7.32 -40.15 2.40
C ILE A 100 8.59 -39.27 2.42
N ASP A 101 9.37 -39.31 1.33
CA ASP A 101 10.75 -38.81 1.35
C ASP A 101 10.94 -37.30 1.09
N VAL A 102 9.99 -36.55 0.51
CA VAL A 102 10.15 -35.08 0.37
C VAL A 102 10.03 -34.41 1.74
N ARG A 103 9.09 -34.88 2.57
CA ARG A 103 8.93 -34.50 3.97
C ARG A 103 10.18 -34.86 4.77
N ASP A 104 10.65 -36.09 4.68
CA ASP A 104 11.82 -36.57 5.43
C ASP A 104 13.12 -35.92 4.95
N PHE A 105 13.23 -35.60 3.66
CA PHE A 105 14.33 -34.82 3.10
C PHE A 105 14.30 -33.37 3.60
N LEU A 106 13.14 -32.70 3.59
CA LEU A 106 13.01 -31.34 4.16
C LEU A 106 13.41 -31.36 5.63
N VAL A 107 12.98 -32.37 6.39
CA VAL A 107 13.36 -32.58 7.79
C VAL A 107 14.87 -32.83 7.97
N ASP A 108 15.49 -33.67 7.15
CA ASP A 108 16.94 -33.99 7.19
C ASP A 108 17.83 -32.82 6.74
N GLN A 109 17.40 -32.01 5.77
CA GLN A 109 18.11 -30.80 5.37
C GLN A 109 18.02 -29.71 6.44
N ILE A 110 16.87 -29.58 7.12
CA ILE A 110 16.68 -28.63 8.22
C ILE A 110 17.59 -28.96 9.41
N ASP A 111 17.79 -30.24 9.71
CA ASP A 111 18.72 -30.67 10.77
C ASP A 111 20.19 -30.36 10.39
N LYS A 112 20.50 -30.21 9.09
CA LYS A 112 21.82 -29.81 8.58
C LYS A 112 22.02 -28.29 8.52
N HIS A 113 20.95 -27.51 8.44
CA HIS A 113 20.96 -26.05 8.25
C HIS A 113 20.02 -25.29 9.23
N PRO A 114 20.35 -25.25 10.53
CA PRO A 114 19.48 -24.70 11.58
C PRO A 114 19.24 -23.17 11.48
N ASP A 115 20.10 -22.45 10.76
CA ASP A 115 20.04 -21.00 10.51
C ASP A 115 18.84 -20.56 9.63
N ILE A 116 18.19 -21.50 8.96
CA ILE A 116 17.02 -21.30 8.08
C ILE A 116 15.69 -21.39 8.86
N THR A 117 15.72 -21.80 10.14
CA THR A 117 14.52 -22.04 10.95
C THR A 117 14.16 -20.88 11.89
N GLY A 118 12.86 -20.55 11.99
CA GLY A 118 12.36 -19.59 12.98
C GLY A 118 11.02 -18.97 12.61
N ARG A 119 10.07 -18.96 13.58
CA ARG A 119 8.75 -18.33 13.45
C ARG A 119 8.80 -16.81 13.20
N ASN A 120 9.92 -16.18 13.55
CA ASN A 120 10.10 -14.73 13.45
C ASN A 120 10.60 -14.26 12.07
N ARG A 121 10.74 -15.17 11.10
CA ARG A 121 11.09 -14.81 9.71
C ARG A 121 9.79 -14.49 8.94
N PRO A 122 9.78 -13.46 8.07
CA PRO A 122 8.63 -13.19 7.21
C PRO A 122 8.24 -14.42 6.39
N ARG A 123 6.92 -14.65 6.24
CA ARG A 123 6.32 -15.75 5.45
C ARG A 123 6.81 -17.15 5.83
N ALA A 124 7.22 -17.38 7.08
CA ALA A 124 7.62 -18.71 7.51
C ALA A 124 6.40 -19.65 7.53
N LYS A 125 6.46 -20.73 6.74
CA LYS A 125 5.44 -21.79 6.69
C LYS A 125 5.89 -23.00 7.49
N THR A 126 4.94 -23.78 8.01
CA THR A 126 5.26 -25.07 8.64
C THR A 126 5.65 -26.10 7.57
N ILE A 127 6.42 -27.13 7.96
CA ILE A 127 6.76 -28.22 7.03
C ILE A 127 5.49 -28.94 6.59
N GLU A 128 4.51 -29.05 7.47
CA GLU A 128 3.19 -29.62 7.20
C GLU A 128 2.47 -28.85 6.09
N GLU A 129 2.36 -27.52 6.21
CA GLU A 129 1.75 -26.66 5.17
C GLU A 129 2.47 -26.77 3.81
N LEU A 130 3.79 -26.93 3.82
CA LEU A 130 4.57 -27.09 2.59
C LEU A 130 4.39 -28.48 1.97
N ALA A 131 4.31 -29.52 2.80
CA ALA A 131 4.08 -30.89 2.35
C ALA A 131 2.67 -31.03 1.75
N GLU A 132 1.66 -30.42 2.37
CA GLU A 132 0.28 -30.36 1.86
C GLU A 132 0.22 -29.66 0.50
N ALA A 133 0.84 -28.48 0.36
CA ALA A 133 0.87 -27.74 -0.90
C ALA A 133 1.56 -28.49 -2.06
N ILE A 134 2.53 -29.38 -1.75
CA ILE A 134 3.18 -30.25 -2.75
C ILE A 134 2.27 -31.42 -3.13
N GLN A 135 1.39 -31.87 -2.23
CA GLN A 135 0.49 -33.01 -2.43
C GLN A 135 -0.84 -32.62 -3.12
N GLU A 136 -1.34 -31.39 -2.93
CA GLU A 136 -2.61 -30.92 -3.53
C GLU A 136 -2.75 -31.13 -5.05
N PRO A 137 -1.71 -30.97 -5.90
CA PRO A 137 -1.82 -31.17 -7.35
C PRO A 137 -2.04 -32.63 -7.79
N ILE A 138 -1.97 -33.60 -6.88
CA ILE A 138 -1.94 -35.03 -7.18
C ILE A 138 -3.23 -35.69 -6.66
N GLN A 139 -4.39 -35.25 -7.15
CA GLN A 139 -5.66 -35.90 -6.81
C GLN A 139 -5.82 -37.22 -7.59
N PHE A 140 -5.69 -38.35 -6.90
CA PHE A 140 -5.99 -39.66 -7.46
C PHE A 140 -7.47 -39.74 -7.89
N ASN A 141 -7.74 -39.78 -9.20
CA ASN A 141 -9.06 -40.11 -9.76
C ASN A 141 -9.41 -41.61 -9.65
N GLY A 142 -9.07 -42.25 -8.52
CA GLY A 142 -9.21 -43.70 -8.32
C GLY A 142 -9.54 -44.07 -6.88
N ASP A 143 -10.84 -44.23 -6.62
CA ASP A 143 -11.47 -44.82 -5.43
C ASP A 143 -11.48 -43.93 -4.16
N ASP A 144 -12.68 -43.46 -3.78
CA ASP A 144 -13.07 -42.80 -2.53
C ASP A 144 -12.80 -43.63 -1.24
N ASN A 145 -11.89 -44.61 -1.29
CA ASN A 145 -11.60 -45.55 -0.21
C ASN A 145 -10.19 -45.43 0.39
N LEU A 146 -9.38 -44.46 -0.01
CA LEU A 146 -8.25 -44.00 0.81
C LEU A 146 -8.69 -42.87 1.75
N THR A 147 -9.74 -43.13 2.52
CA THR A 147 -10.02 -42.33 3.70
C THR A 147 -8.95 -42.61 4.76
N ASP A 148 -8.14 -41.59 4.99
CA ASP A 148 -7.77 -41.03 6.30
C ASP A 148 -6.84 -41.81 7.26
N ASP A 149 -6.50 -43.09 7.09
CA ASP A 149 -5.75 -43.77 8.18
C ASP A 149 -4.58 -44.70 7.78
N SER A 150 -4.38 -45.07 6.51
CA SER A 150 -3.43 -46.16 6.17
C SER A 150 -2.12 -45.77 5.50
N ALA A 151 -1.97 -44.53 4.98
CA ALA A 151 -0.71 -44.05 4.42
C ALA A 151 0.27 -43.50 5.49
N PHE A 152 -0.20 -43.35 6.74
CA PHE A 152 0.54 -42.71 7.84
C PHE A 152 1.00 -43.69 8.94
N GLU A 153 0.88 -45.01 8.77
CA GLU A 153 1.38 -46.01 9.74
C GLU A 153 2.77 -46.58 9.37
N ALA A 154 3.68 -45.76 8.85
CA ALA A 154 5.10 -46.04 9.01
C ALA A 154 5.50 -45.63 10.43
N ASP A 155 6.21 -46.50 11.16
CA ASP A 155 6.56 -46.38 12.59
C ASP A 155 6.74 -44.93 13.06
N LYS A 156 5.71 -44.38 13.71
CA LYS A 156 5.69 -43.01 14.25
C LYS A 156 6.58 -42.94 15.50
N ASP A 157 7.86 -42.64 15.30
CA ASP A 157 8.74 -42.24 16.40
C ASP A 157 8.41 -40.81 16.82
N GLY A 158 8.11 -40.59 18.11
CA GLY A 158 7.60 -39.32 18.66
C GLY A 158 8.55 -38.11 18.58
N ASP A 159 9.68 -38.22 17.90
CA ASP A 159 10.62 -37.12 17.61
C ASP A 159 10.37 -36.49 16.22
N GLU A 160 9.68 -37.17 15.31
CA GLU A 160 9.35 -36.67 13.96
C GLU A 160 8.15 -35.70 13.95
N ASP A 161 7.14 -35.94 14.79
CA ASP A 161 5.99 -35.03 14.95
C ASP A 161 6.43 -33.64 15.48
N ALA A 162 7.49 -33.59 16.27
CA ALA A 162 8.05 -32.32 16.77
C ALA A 162 8.78 -31.52 15.66
N LYS A 163 9.19 -32.18 14.57
CA LYS A 163 9.90 -31.54 13.45
C LYS A 163 8.95 -30.96 12.41
N LEU A 164 7.77 -31.54 12.21
CA LEU A 164 6.77 -31.04 11.26
C LEU A 164 6.21 -29.65 11.59
N GLY A 165 6.03 -29.36 12.88
CA GLY A 165 5.62 -28.03 13.35
C GLY A 165 6.72 -26.96 13.28
N LYS A 166 7.93 -27.29 12.80
CA LYS A 166 9.00 -26.30 12.62
C LYS A 166 8.68 -25.38 11.45
N HIS A 167 8.93 -24.08 11.66
CA HIS A 167 8.71 -23.06 10.64
C HIS A 167 9.97 -22.86 9.81
N VAL A 168 9.82 -22.88 8.48
CA VAL A 168 10.88 -22.71 7.50
C VAL A 168 10.63 -21.47 6.67
N ARG A 169 11.70 -20.75 6.32
CA ARG A 169 11.61 -19.59 5.41
C ARG A 169 11.04 -20.01 4.05
N PHE A 170 9.93 -19.41 3.65
CA PHE A 170 9.27 -19.66 2.36
C PHE A 170 9.24 -18.39 1.52
N LEU A 171 10.11 -18.33 0.51
CA LEU A 171 10.28 -17.17 -0.37
C LEU A 171 9.28 -17.19 -1.53
N ASN A 172 9.02 -16.04 -2.15
CA ASN A 172 8.28 -15.94 -3.41
C ASN A 172 8.88 -16.83 -4.52
N SER A 173 10.20 -17.00 -4.55
CA SER A 173 10.86 -17.92 -5.47
C SER A 173 10.48 -19.38 -5.23
N HIS A 174 10.26 -19.78 -3.98
CA HIS A 174 9.83 -21.13 -3.61
C HIS A 174 8.38 -21.37 -4.05
N GLU A 175 7.50 -20.40 -3.83
CA GLU A 175 6.11 -20.43 -4.29
C GLU A 175 6.03 -20.61 -5.81
N ARG A 176 6.77 -19.80 -6.57
CA ARG A 176 6.85 -19.93 -8.04
C ARG A 176 7.41 -21.28 -8.50
N MET A 177 8.31 -21.91 -7.74
CA MET A 177 8.82 -23.25 -8.07
C MET A 177 7.76 -24.32 -7.84
N LEU A 178 6.96 -24.20 -6.77
CA LEU A 178 5.83 -25.09 -6.52
C LEU A 178 4.75 -24.93 -7.59
N GLU A 179 4.38 -23.70 -7.93
CA GLU A 179 3.45 -23.39 -9.02
C GLU A 179 3.94 -23.99 -10.34
N ALA A 180 5.20 -23.78 -10.70
CA ALA A 180 5.77 -24.33 -11.94
C ALA A 180 5.77 -25.88 -11.97
N TYR A 181 5.98 -26.53 -10.83
CA TYR A 181 5.85 -27.99 -10.71
C TYR A 181 4.39 -28.43 -10.86
N SER A 182 3.46 -27.75 -10.18
CA SER A 182 2.02 -28.01 -10.24
C SER A 182 1.48 -27.86 -11.67
N GLU A 183 1.79 -26.75 -12.34
CA GLU A 183 1.40 -26.49 -13.72
C GLU A 183 1.95 -27.55 -14.68
N ALA A 184 3.19 -28.00 -14.48
CA ALA A 184 3.79 -29.07 -15.28
C ALA A 184 3.06 -30.40 -15.09
N TYR A 185 2.61 -30.69 -13.87
CA TYR A 185 1.85 -31.89 -13.54
C TYR A 185 0.44 -31.83 -14.14
N GLU A 186 -0.27 -30.72 -13.93
CA GLU A 186 -1.61 -30.46 -14.49
C GLU A 186 -1.61 -30.54 -16.03
N LEU A 187 -0.55 -30.06 -16.68
CA LEU A 187 -0.37 -30.20 -18.12
C LEU A 187 -0.32 -31.68 -18.55
N ILE A 188 0.39 -32.53 -17.80
CA ILE A 188 0.50 -33.96 -18.11
C ILE A 188 -0.87 -34.65 -17.92
N GLU A 189 -1.59 -34.33 -16.85
CA GLU A 189 -2.92 -34.87 -16.59
C GLU A 189 -3.95 -34.41 -17.62
N THR A 190 -3.95 -33.12 -17.97
CA THR A 190 -4.82 -32.58 -19.02
C THR A 190 -4.57 -33.29 -20.35
N LEU A 191 -3.29 -33.51 -20.72
CA LEU A 191 -2.94 -34.27 -21.92
C LEU A 191 -3.45 -35.72 -21.88
N GLN A 192 -3.51 -36.34 -20.70
CA GLN A 192 -4.09 -37.67 -20.53
C GLN A 192 -5.62 -37.64 -20.65
N ASP A 193 -6.27 -36.66 -20.05
CA ASP A 193 -7.74 -36.57 -20.02
C ASP A 193 -8.32 -36.19 -21.38
N GLU A 194 -7.65 -35.31 -22.14
CA GLU A 194 -8.10 -34.90 -23.48
C GLU A 194 -7.95 -36.01 -24.53
N GLU A 195 -6.88 -36.80 -24.43
CA GLU A 195 -6.51 -37.78 -25.46
C GLU A 195 -6.86 -39.23 -25.07
N THR A 196 -7.42 -39.47 -23.88
CA THR A 196 -7.84 -40.81 -23.43
C THR A 196 -9.25 -40.82 -22.85
N ASN A 197 -9.83 -42.02 -22.78
CA ASN A 197 -11.04 -42.25 -21.98
C ASN A 197 -10.70 -42.73 -20.55
N GLY A 198 -9.53 -42.35 -20.01
CA GLY A 198 -9.04 -42.79 -18.70
C GLY A 198 -8.36 -44.17 -18.67
N GLU A 199 -8.22 -44.84 -19.82
CA GLU A 199 -7.59 -46.17 -19.88
C GLU A 199 -6.09 -46.10 -19.55
N LEU A 200 -5.64 -46.83 -18.52
CA LEU A 200 -4.24 -46.84 -18.04
C LEU A 200 -3.20 -46.99 -19.16
N ALA A 201 -3.41 -47.90 -20.11
CA ALA A 201 -2.46 -48.11 -21.20
C ALA A 201 -2.34 -46.86 -22.09
N GLN A 202 -3.45 -46.18 -22.37
CA GLN A 202 -3.44 -44.97 -23.19
C GLN A 202 -2.76 -43.81 -22.45
N ARG A 203 -3.08 -43.63 -21.16
CA ARG A 203 -2.42 -42.62 -20.29
C ARG A 203 -0.91 -42.84 -20.26
N ALA A 204 -0.48 -44.09 -20.07
CA ALA A 204 0.92 -44.47 -20.11
C ALA A 204 1.59 -44.21 -21.47
N TYR A 205 0.96 -44.55 -22.59
CA TYR A 205 1.51 -44.23 -23.91
C TYR A 205 1.64 -42.74 -24.17
N ILE A 206 0.70 -41.91 -23.71
CA ILE A 206 0.79 -40.46 -23.84
C ILE A 206 1.96 -39.91 -23.03
N THR A 207 2.08 -40.28 -21.75
CA THR A 207 3.21 -39.83 -20.91
C THR A 207 4.54 -40.28 -21.49
N MET A 208 4.65 -41.53 -21.98
CA MET A 208 5.87 -42.04 -22.62
C MET A 208 6.22 -41.28 -23.91
N ASN A 209 5.21 -40.98 -24.74
CA ASN A 209 5.38 -40.24 -25.98
C ASN A 209 5.75 -38.78 -25.72
N PHE A 210 5.11 -38.15 -24.74
CA PHE A 210 5.38 -36.77 -24.35
C PHE A 210 6.78 -36.65 -23.73
N SER A 211 7.17 -37.58 -22.84
CA SER A 211 8.54 -37.68 -22.32
C SER A 211 9.56 -37.80 -23.45
N SER A 212 9.30 -38.69 -24.41
CA SER A 212 10.17 -38.87 -25.57
C SER A 212 10.22 -37.62 -26.44
N PHE A 213 9.09 -36.94 -26.66
CA PHE A 213 9.05 -35.69 -27.40
C PHE A 213 9.89 -34.61 -26.72
N VAL A 214 9.69 -34.38 -25.43
CA VAL A 214 10.41 -33.38 -24.63
C VAL A 214 11.93 -33.62 -24.70
N LEU A 215 12.37 -34.87 -24.53
CA LEU A 215 13.79 -35.24 -24.60
C LEU A 215 14.41 -35.06 -25.99
N HIS A 216 13.62 -35.07 -27.08
CA HIS A 216 14.11 -34.90 -28.45
C HIS A 216 13.82 -33.53 -29.07
N ALA A 217 12.96 -32.71 -28.44
CA ALA A 217 12.56 -31.40 -28.95
C ALA A 217 13.59 -30.30 -28.68
N ILE A 218 14.57 -30.55 -27.80
CA ILE A 218 15.58 -29.58 -27.38
C ILE A 218 16.85 -29.73 -28.21
N ALA A 219 17.27 -28.64 -28.84
CA ALA A 219 18.56 -28.55 -29.52
C ALA A 219 19.55 -27.80 -28.63
N VAL A 220 20.68 -28.44 -28.30
CA VAL A 220 21.77 -27.81 -27.55
C VAL A 220 22.80 -27.27 -28.54
N ASP A 221 23.05 -25.97 -28.51
CA ASP A 221 24.09 -25.32 -29.33
C ASP A 221 25.21 -24.78 -28.44
N ARG A 222 26.45 -24.82 -28.94
CA ARG A 222 27.64 -24.50 -28.15
C ARG A 222 28.21 -23.14 -28.58
N CYS A 223 28.21 -22.18 -27.66
CA CYS A 223 28.85 -20.89 -27.85
C CYS A 223 30.13 -20.79 -27.01
N LEU A 224 31.26 -20.42 -27.61
CA LEU A 224 32.52 -20.18 -26.90
C LEU A 224 32.83 -18.69 -26.93
N ILE A 225 32.77 -18.03 -25.76
CA ILE A 225 33.16 -16.63 -25.62
C ILE A 225 34.65 -16.59 -25.28
N THR A 226 35.46 -16.11 -26.21
CA THR A 226 36.93 -16.09 -26.10
C THR A 226 37.50 -14.72 -25.73
N GLU A 227 36.68 -13.67 -25.73
CA GLU A 227 37.13 -12.32 -25.44
C GLU A 227 37.16 -12.02 -23.92
N PRO A 228 38.23 -11.36 -23.43
CA PRO A 228 38.33 -11.01 -22.02
C PRO A 228 37.41 -9.85 -21.62
N ASN A 229 36.74 -9.18 -22.56
CA ASN A 229 35.88 -8.02 -22.28
C ASN A 229 34.67 -8.43 -21.42
N PRO A 230 34.60 -8.01 -20.15
CA PRO A 230 33.52 -8.44 -19.27
C PRO A 230 32.20 -7.70 -19.49
N ASP A 231 32.23 -6.50 -20.07
CA ASP A 231 30.99 -5.78 -20.44
C ASP A 231 30.32 -6.47 -21.62
N LEU A 232 31.10 -6.90 -22.62
CA LEU A 232 30.60 -7.73 -23.73
C LEU A 232 29.99 -9.05 -23.23
N ARG A 233 30.57 -9.66 -22.18
CA ARG A 233 30.01 -10.89 -21.57
C ARG A 233 28.66 -10.63 -20.90
N LEU A 234 28.51 -9.50 -20.20
CA LEU A 234 27.26 -9.10 -19.58
C LEU A 234 26.20 -8.74 -20.63
N ASP A 235 26.58 -8.05 -21.70
CA ASP A 235 25.68 -7.69 -22.81
C ASP A 235 25.21 -8.93 -23.57
N ILE A 236 26.11 -9.91 -23.80
CA ILE A 236 25.76 -11.21 -24.37
C ILE A 236 24.81 -11.96 -23.42
N PHE A 237 25.09 -11.95 -22.11
CA PHE A 237 24.23 -12.59 -21.10
C PHE A 237 22.83 -11.95 -21.04
N GLN A 238 22.75 -10.62 -21.03
CA GLN A 238 21.49 -9.88 -21.08
C GLN A 238 20.75 -10.17 -22.39
N SER A 239 21.42 -10.07 -23.54
CA SER A 239 20.82 -10.34 -24.85
C SER A 239 20.30 -11.78 -25.02
N ILE A 240 20.93 -12.76 -24.38
CA ILE A 240 20.47 -14.16 -24.38
C ILE A 240 19.24 -14.34 -23.46
N ASN A 241 19.26 -13.76 -22.27
CA ASN A 241 18.14 -13.85 -21.33
C ASN A 241 16.89 -13.09 -21.81
N ASP A 242 17.08 -11.87 -22.32
CA ASP A 242 16.02 -11.00 -22.83
C ASP A 242 15.29 -11.57 -24.07
N LYS A 243 15.80 -12.65 -24.69
CA LYS A 243 15.06 -13.42 -25.72
C LYS A 243 13.95 -14.32 -25.16
N GLY A 244 13.80 -14.42 -23.84
CA GLY A 244 12.65 -15.05 -23.17
C GLY A 244 12.04 -14.10 -22.15
N LEU A 245 12.26 -14.32 -20.86
CA LEU A 245 11.87 -13.37 -19.81
C LEU A 245 12.99 -12.36 -19.58
N ALA A 246 12.65 -11.07 -19.63
CA ALA A 246 13.59 -9.99 -19.38
C ALA A 246 14.17 -10.10 -17.97
N LEU A 247 15.49 -9.94 -17.84
CA LEU A 247 16.13 -9.89 -16.52
C LEU A 247 15.60 -8.70 -15.73
N HIS A 248 15.25 -8.94 -14.47
CA HIS A 248 14.88 -7.87 -13.56
C HIS A 248 16.08 -6.94 -13.33
N ASP A 249 15.82 -5.65 -13.18
CA ASP A 249 16.88 -4.63 -13.05
C ASP A 249 17.75 -4.86 -11.81
N VAL A 250 17.15 -5.28 -10.68
CA VAL A 250 17.87 -5.68 -9.46
C VAL A 250 18.85 -6.84 -9.71
N ASP A 251 18.51 -7.81 -10.57
CA ASP A 251 19.42 -8.91 -10.92
C ASP A 251 20.59 -8.42 -11.77
N LYS A 252 20.31 -7.49 -12.71
CA LYS A 252 21.35 -6.83 -13.50
C LYS A 252 22.31 -6.05 -12.60
N ILE A 253 21.78 -5.31 -11.63
CA ILE A 253 22.57 -4.56 -10.63
C ILE A 253 23.44 -5.52 -9.81
N ARG A 254 22.86 -6.59 -9.27
CA ARG A 254 23.60 -7.63 -8.53
C ARG A 254 24.75 -8.22 -9.34
N ALA A 255 24.51 -8.53 -10.62
CA ALA A 255 25.54 -9.07 -11.51
C ALA A 255 26.68 -8.06 -11.72
N ARG A 256 26.35 -6.77 -11.91
CA ARG A 256 27.34 -5.70 -12.06
C ARG A 256 28.18 -5.50 -10.78
N ILE A 257 27.55 -5.51 -9.61
CA ILE A 257 28.23 -5.44 -8.30
C ILE A 257 29.19 -6.61 -8.15
N LYS A 258 28.69 -7.86 -8.29
CA LYS A 258 29.51 -9.08 -8.16
C LYS A 258 30.72 -9.03 -9.09
N HIS A 259 30.53 -8.61 -10.34
CA HIS A 259 31.61 -8.51 -11.30
C HIS A 259 32.63 -7.43 -10.91
N ARG A 260 32.18 -6.28 -10.41
CA ARG A 260 33.08 -5.20 -10.00
C ARG A 260 33.98 -5.60 -8.82
N LEU A 261 33.46 -6.44 -7.93
CA LEU A 261 34.13 -6.93 -6.73
C LEU A 261 34.97 -8.21 -6.93
N VAL A 262 35.09 -8.73 -8.17
CA VAL A 262 35.93 -9.91 -8.44
C VAL A 262 37.39 -9.61 -8.12
N GLY A 263 37.94 -10.30 -7.11
CA GLY A 263 39.36 -10.21 -6.71
C GLY A 263 39.63 -9.34 -5.48
N SER A 264 38.64 -8.60 -4.95
CA SER A 264 38.67 -8.03 -3.60
C SER A 264 38.03 -9.01 -2.59
N GLY A 265 38.12 -8.75 -1.28
CA GLY A 265 37.54 -9.58 -0.23
C GLY A 265 36.01 -9.52 -0.19
N SER A 266 35.36 -9.92 -1.27
CA SER A 266 33.98 -9.57 -1.65
C SER A 266 32.88 -10.31 -0.87
N SER A 267 33.21 -11.15 0.10
CA SER A 267 32.21 -11.97 0.80
C SER A 267 31.32 -11.15 1.73
N GLY A 268 31.86 -10.15 2.42
CA GLY A 268 31.08 -9.29 3.33
C GLY A 268 30.07 -8.41 2.59
N VAL A 269 30.53 -7.71 1.55
CA VAL A 269 29.71 -6.80 0.76
C VAL A 269 28.57 -7.51 0.02
N MET A 270 28.82 -8.73 -0.47
CA MET A 270 27.75 -9.53 -1.09
C MET A 270 26.76 -10.07 -0.06
N GLU A 271 27.15 -10.24 1.20
CA GLU A 271 26.22 -10.57 2.29
C GLU A 271 25.35 -9.36 2.67
N GLU A 272 25.91 -8.15 2.72
CA GLU A 272 25.13 -6.92 2.93
C GLU A 272 24.05 -6.70 1.84
N TRP A 273 24.38 -7.01 0.59
CA TRP A 273 23.40 -7.02 -0.50
C TRP A 273 22.34 -8.10 -0.29
N ARG A 274 22.74 -9.28 0.20
CA ARG A 274 21.83 -10.39 0.49
C ARG A 274 20.87 -10.05 1.63
N GLU A 275 21.36 -9.42 2.69
CA GLU A 275 20.54 -8.89 3.78
C GLU A 275 19.55 -7.85 3.28
N THR A 276 19.97 -7.00 2.33
CA THR A 276 19.07 -6.04 1.67
C THR A 276 17.95 -6.78 0.92
N LEU A 277 18.27 -7.78 0.11
CA LEU A 277 17.27 -8.62 -0.57
C LEU A 277 16.32 -9.29 0.43
N ALA A 278 16.87 -9.78 1.54
CA ALA A 278 16.10 -10.50 2.55
C ALA A 278 15.12 -9.60 3.33
N ARG A 279 15.39 -8.29 3.44
CA ARG A 279 14.52 -7.33 4.14
C ARG A 279 13.22 -7.07 3.41
N PHE A 280 13.24 -7.11 2.08
CA PHE A 280 12.07 -6.96 1.22
C PHE A 280 11.53 -8.31 0.74
N ASP A 281 11.71 -9.38 1.50
CA ASP A 281 11.23 -10.74 1.17
C ASP A 281 11.69 -11.29 -0.20
N GLY A 282 12.77 -10.74 -0.75
CA GLY A 282 13.25 -11.04 -2.09
C GLY A 282 12.38 -10.46 -3.21
N ASP A 283 11.42 -9.59 -2.89
CA ASP A 283 10.65 -8.82 -3.84
C ASP A 283 11.57 -7.80 -4.53
N LYS A 284 11.71 -7.99 -5.84
CA LYS A 284 12.64 -7.18 -6.62
C LYS A 284 12.03 -5.84 -7.01
N ASP A 285 10.70 -5.74 -7.04
CA ASP A 285 10.00 -4.50 -7.34
C ASP A 285 10.12 -3.55 -6.15
N ASP A 286 9.91 -4.03 -4.91
CA ASP A 286 10.10 -3.25 -3.69
C ASP A 286 11.55 -2.72 -3.54
N ILE A 287 12.53 -3.55 -3.88
CA ILE A 287 13.94 -3.15 -3.86
C ILE A 287 14.22 -2.11 -4.93
N LYS A 288 13.67 -2.27 -6.13
CA LYS A 288 13.81 -1.30 -7.20
C LYS A 288 13.19 0.04 -6.80
N GLU A 289 12.06 0.00 -6.14
CA GLU A 289 11.35 1.16 -5.63
C GLU A 289 12.17 1.88 -4.53
N MET A 290 12.72 1.15 -3.56
CA MET A 290 13.65 1.71 -2.57
C MET A 290 14.90 2.32 -3.22
N LEU A 291 15.47 1.66 -4.24
CA LEU A 291 16.63 2.18 -4.98
C LEU A 291 16.29 3.46 -5.76
N LYS A 292 15.05 3.61 -6.22
CA LYS A 292 14.54 4.82 -6.87
C LYS A 292 14.71 6.03 -5.97
N TYR A 293 14.29 5.92 -4.71
CA TYR A 293 14.42 6.98 -3.71
C TYR A 293 15.86 7.22 -3.27
N PHE A 294 16.63 6.15 -3.07
CA PHE A 294 18.06 6.26 -2.78
C PHE A 294 18.79 7.07 -3.86
N VAL A 295 18.53 6.78 -5.14
CA VAL A 295 19.15 7.49 -6.26
C VAL A 295 18.65 8.92 -6.37
N ALA A 296 17.36 9.16 -6.17
CA ALA A 296 16.81 10.53 -6.14
C ALA A 296 17.49 11.40 -5.08
N ALA A 297 17.82 10.82 -3.92
CA ALA A 297 18.50 11.53 -2.84
C ALA A 297 20.01 11.77 -3.08
N LYS A 298 20.68 10.90 -3.85
CA LYS A 298 22.14 10.93 -4.03
C LYS A 298 22.62 11.55 -5.33
N GLU A 299 21.82 11.51 -6.39
CA GLU A 299 22.24 11.92 -7.73
C GLU A 299 21.71 13.31 -8.09
N ASP A 300 22.59 14.32 -8.07
CA ASP A 300 22.25 15.72 -8.35
C ASP A 300 21.63 15.96 -9.74
N SER A 301 21.83 15.04 -10.70
CA SER A 301 21.24 15.17 -12.04
C SER A 301 19.77 14.73 -12.11
N VAL A 302 19.23 14.10 -11.07
CA VAL A 302 17.83 13.69 -10.96
C VAL A 302 17.05 14.79 -10.26
N ASN A 303 16.03 15.35 -10.92
CA ASN A 303 15.22 16.42 -10.33
C ASN A 303 13.83 15.92 -9.91
N LYS A 304 13.44 14.71 -10.33
CA LYS A 304 12.14 14.11 -10.01
C LYS A 304 12.25 12.61 -9.78
N ILE A 305 11.35 12.11 -8.95
CA ILE A 305 11.24 10.69 -8.58
C ILE A 305 10.94 9.83 -9.83
N SER A 306 10.09 10.33 -10.73
CA SER A 306 9.82 9.73 -12.04
C SER A 306 11.05 9.59 -12.96
N GLU A 307 12.06 10.46 -12.83
CA GLU A 307 13.32 10.37 -13.59
C GLU A 307 14.29 9.34 -13.00
N ALA A 308 14.23 9.14 -11.67
CA ALA A 308 15.14 8.28 -10.93
C ALA A 308 15.13 6.83 -11.41
N ASN A 309 14.00 6.32 -11.93
CA ASN A 309 13.90 4.96 -12.48
C ASN A 309 14.95 4.67 -13.57
N ASN A 310 15.19 5.64 -14.45
CA ASN A 310 16.22 5.50 -15.50
C ASN A 310 17.63 5.71 -14.92
N ALA A 311 17.75 6.56 -13.92
CA ALA A 311 19.01 6.86 -13.25
C ALA A 311 19.52 5.67 -12.41
N VAL A 312 18.64 4.88 -11.80
CA VAL A 312 19.00 3.68 -11.02
C VAL A 312 19.95 2.79 -11.83
N MET A 313 19.59 2.45 -13.06
CA MET A 313 20.44 1.60 -13.88
C MET A 313 21.77 2.26 -14.27
N GLN A 314 21.80 3.58 -14.40
CA GLN A 314 22.99 4.35 -14.77
C GLN A 314 23.95 4.53 -13.58
N VAL A 315 23.43 4.71 -12.37
CA VAL A 315 24.22 4.77 -11.12
C VAL A 315 25.01 3.47 -10.93
N PHE A 316 24.38 2.32 -11.21
CA PHE A 316 25.02 1.01 -11.12
C PHE A 316 25.75 0.59 -12.41
N ASP A 317 25.87 1.44 -13.44
CA ASP A 317 26.63 1.10 -14.64
C ASP A 317 28.14 1.07 -14.38
N ARG A 318 28.87 0.41 -15.27
CA ARG A 318 30.33 0.27 -15.15
C ARG A 318 31.14 1.37 -15.81
N SER A 319 30.51 2.09 -16.74
CA SER A 319 31.10 3.15 -17.55
C SER A 319 30.01 4.11 -17.96
N THR A 320 30.30 5.41 -18.00
CA THR A 320 29.34 6.43 -18.42
C THR A 320 28.96 6.22 -19.90
N PRO A 321 27.69 5.95 -20.22
CA PRO A 321 27.23 5.93 -21.61
C PRO A 321 27.45 7.30 -22.26
N GLU A 322 27.80 7.36 -23.54
CA GLU A 322 28.06 8.63 -24.26
C GLU A 322 26.88 9.64 -24.26
N ARG A 323 25.67 9.19 -23.88
CA ARG A 323 24.44 9.98 -23.83
C ARG A 323 23.82 10.10 -22.44
N SER A 324 24.51 9.66 -21.39
CA SER A 324 24.02 9.74 -20.01
C SER A 324 24.48 11.02 -19.33
N ASN A 325 23.56 11.69 -18.62
CA ASN A 325 23.90 12.79 -17.72
C ASN A 325 24.19 12.31 -16.29
N VAL A 326 23.84 11.07 -15.96
CA VAL A 326 24.11 10.44 -14.66
C VAL A 326 25.52 9.84 -14.66
N THR A 327 26.27 10.11 -13.60
CA THR A 327 27.63 9.57 -13.41
C THR A 327 27.55 8.24 -12.67
N PRO A 328 28.08 7.13 -13.23
CA PRO A 328 28.02 5.85 -12.52
C PRO A 328 28.83 5.87 -11.22
N LEU A 329 28.20 5.47 -10.12
CA LEU A 329 28.80 5.40 -8.78
C LEU A 329 29.46 4.04 -8.52
N LEU A 330 29.12 3.00 -9.30
CA LEU A 330 29.72 1.66 -9.22
C LEU A 330 31.11 1.59 -9.87
N THR A 331 32.04 2.40 -9.35
CA THR A 331 33.45 2.43 -9.74
C THR A 331 34.28 1.40 -8.99
N GLN A 332 35.52 1.14 -9.42
CA GLN A 332 36.40 0.17 -8.74
C GLN A 332 36.68 0.58 -7.29
N ASP A 333 36.79 1.88 -7.03
CA ASP A 333 37.19 2.43 -5.73
C ASP A 333 36.00 2.66 -4.79
N ASN A 334 34.77 2.75 -5.32
CA ASN A 334 33.56 3.07 -4.56
C ASN A 334 32.54 1.92 -4.47
N ALA A 335 32.77 0.78 -5.12
CA ALA A 335 31.79 -0.30 -5.18
C ALA A 335 31.42 -0.88 -3.81
N GLU A 336 32.39 -1.02 -2.90
CA GLU A 336 32.13 -1.53 -1.55
C GLU A 336 31.27 -0.52 -0.76
N ASN A 337 31.70 0.75 -0.71
CA ASN A 337 30.97 1.82 -0.03
C ASN A 337 29.53 1.98 -0.56
N LEU A 338 29.34 1.94 -1.88
CA LEU A 338 28.01 2.10 -2.48
C LEU A 338 27.05 0.99 -2.02
N VAL A 339 27.50 -0.26 -1.97
CA VAL A 339 26.66 -1.38 -1.52
C VAL A 339 26.36 -1.27 -0.03
N THR A 340 27.35 -0.89 0.78
CA THR A 340 27.15 -0.66 2.21
C THR A 340 26.19 0.49 2.47
N GLU A 341 26.27 1.59 1.71
CA GLU A 341 25.34 2.71 1.79
C GLU A 341 23.91 2.28 1.42
N VAL A 342 23.73 1.49 0.35
CA VAL A 342 22.41 0.94 -0.03
C VAL A 342 21.86 0.01 1.05
N SER A 343 22.70 -0.87 1.60
CA SER A 343 22.30 -1.80 2.67
C SER A 343 21.93 -1.07 3.96
N THR A 344 22.60 0.04 4.23
CA THR A 344 22.31 0.94 5.36
C THR A 344 21.00 1.68 5.13
N TYR A 345 20.87 2.39 4.01
CA TYR A 345 19.67 3.15 3.64
C TYR A 345 18.40 2.27 3.65
N SER A 346 18.51 1.03 3.15
CA SER A 346 17.39 0.10 3.13
C SER A 346 16.86 -0.30 4.51
N LYS A 347 17.65 -0.19 5.59
CA LYS A 347 17.15 -0.37 6.97
C LYS A 347 16.24 0.76 7.38
N TYR A 348 16.68 2.00 7.14
CA TYR A 348 15.94 3.21 7.47
C TYR A 348 14.70 3.40 6.60
N TYR A 349 14.77 2.98 5.33
CA TYR A 349 13.60 2.93 4.45
C TYR A 349 12.54 1.94 4.97
N ASP A 350 12.94 0.73 5.34
CA ASP A 350 12.03 -0.29 5.87
C ASP A 350 11.37 0.14 7.19
N ASP A 351 12.14 0.73 8.11
CA ASP A 351 11.62 1.35 9.33
C ASP A 351 10.44 2.29 9.04
N LEU A 352 10.64 3.28 8.18
CA LEU A 352 9.59 4.25 7.87
C LEU A 352 8.43 3.63 7.07
N TYR A 353 8.72 2.69 6.18
CA TYR A 353 7.71 1.97 5.40
C TYR A 353 6.79 1.13 6.30
N GLN A 354 7.34 0.51 7.36
CA GLN A 354 6.57 -0.24 8.36
C GLN A 354 6.00 0.65 9.47
N CYS A 355 6.35 1.95 9.50
CA CYS A 355 6.03 2.86 10.60
C CYS A 355 6.60 2.37 11.95
N GLU A 356 7.81 1.82 11.90
CA GLU A 356 8.60 1.34 13.01
C GLU A 356 9.97 2.04 13.06
N PHE A 357 10.67 1.91 14.19
CA PHE A 357 11.96 2.58 14.42
C PHE A 357 12.98 1.56 14.95
N ASN A 358 13.07 0.40 14.28
CA ASN A 358 13.79 -0.76 14.79
C ASN A 358 15.30 -0.66 14.55
N HIS A 359 15.72 0.11 13.55
CA HIS A 359 17.11 0.22 13.12
C HIS A 359 17.72 1.59 13.45
N PHE A 360 17.04 2.40 14.25
CA PHE A 360 17.51 3.70 14.72
C PHE A 360 18.25 3.52 16.05
N ASP A 361 19.54 3.78 16.05
CA ASP A 361 20.40 3.53 17.21
C ASP A 361 20.23 4.61 18.29
N ARG A 362 19.89 5.85 17.89
CA ARG A 362 19.62 6.95 18.82
C ARG A 362 18.23 6.82 19.46
N SER A 363 18.03 7.48 20.61
CA SER A 363 16.72 7.54 21.27
C SER A 363 15.91 8.72 20.74
N ILE A 364 14.60 8.51 20.59
CA ILE A 364 13.62 9.55 20.25
C ILE A 364 12.65 9.61 21.43
N ASP A 365 12.34 10.80 21.92
CA ASP A 365 11.37 10.93 23.00
C ASP A 365 10.00 10.32 22.63
N ASP A 366 9.30 9.78 23.63
CA ASP A 366 8.06 9.03 23.41
C ASP A 366 6.96 9.86 22.73
N ASN A 367 6.92 11.17 22.95
CA ASN A 367 5.89 12.04 22.39
C ASN A 367 6.11 12.23 20.88
N ASN A 368 7.30 12.68 20.48
CA ASN A 368 7.62 12.88 19.08
C ASN A 368 7.63 11.55 18.32
N ARG A 369 8.11 10.46 18.93
CA ARG A 369 8.04 9.12 18.32
C ARG A 369 6.61 8.70 18.00
N LYS A 370 5.66 8.92 18.92
CA LYS A 370 4.23 8.66 18.69
C LYS A 370 3.67 9.55 17.58
N GLU A 371 4.01 10.84 17.57
CA GLU A 371 3.53 11.78 16.56
C GLU A 371 4.06 11.48 15.16
N VAL A 372 5.36 11.22 15.00
CA VAL A 372 5.95 10.83 13.72
C VAL A 372 5.31 9.54 13.21
N LYS A 373 5.07 8.54 14.08
CA LYS A 373 4.35 7.32 13.70
C LYS A 373 2.93 7.60 13.20
N ARG A 374 2.21 8.53 13.84
CA ARG A 374 0.87 8.96 13.41
C ARG A 374 0.90 9.62 12.04
N ILE A 375 1.90 10.48 11.80
CA ILE A 375 2.12 11.13 10.51
C ILE A 375 2.39 10.09 9.42
N LEU A 376 3.34 9.17 9.64
CA LEU A 376 3.69 8.12 8.69
C LEU A 376 2.50 7.21 8.36
N ASN A 377 1.66 6.89 9.35
CA ASN A 377 0.43 6.12 9.11
C ASN A 377 -0.55 6.89 8.21
N ARG A 378 -0.79 8.18 8.47
CA ARG A 378 -1.67 9.00 7.64
C ARG A 378 -1.13 9.18 6.22
N VAL A 379 0.12 9.62 6.09
CA VAL A 379 0.74 9.93 4.80
C VAL A 379 1.04 8.67 4.00
N GLY A 380 1.65 7.66 4.61
CA GLY A 380 2.17 6.48 3.91
C GLY A 380 1.22 5.28 3.82
N LYS A 381 0.28 5.09 4.77
CA LYS A 381 -0.63 3.91 4.77
C LYS A 381 -2.08 4.25 4.41
N LYS A 382 -2.57 5.43 4.79
CA LYS A 382 -3.96 5.83 4.53
C LYS A 382 -4.12 6.64 3.25
N ILE A 383 -3.24 7.63 3.05
CA ILE A 383 -3.20 8.42 1.81
C ILE A 383 -2.42 7.68 0.72
N GLU A 384 -1.48 6.81 1.12
CA GLU A 384 -0.59 6.07 0.22
C GLU A 384 0.27 7.01 -0.66
N ALA A 385 0.67 8.16 -0.09
CA ALA A 385 1.62 9.04 -0.74
C ALA A 385 3.03 8.45 -0.63
N GLU A 386 3.73 8.37 -1.76
CA GLU A 386 5.09 7.80 -1.83
C GLU A 386 6.16 8.87 -2.07
N GLN A 387 5.78 10.07 -2.54
CA GLN A 387 6.72 11.09 -3.00
C GLN A 387 7.69 11.56 -1.91
N TRP A 388 7.23 11.59 -0.65
CA TRP A 388 8.05 11.99 0.49
C TRP A 388 9.20 11.01 0.80
N GLN A 389 9.14 9.78 0.27
CA GLN A 389 10.16 8.75 0.48
C GLN A 389 11.51 9.12 -0.16
N ALA A 390 11.56 10.10 -1.06
CA ALA A 390 12.83 10.67 -1.54
C ALA A 390 13.59 11.43 -0.43
N LEU A 391 12.87 12.01 0.54
CA LEU A 391 13.43 12.83 1.60
C LEU A 391 13.49 12.08 2.94
N GLY A 392 12.36 11.51 3.38
CA GLY A 392 12.17 11.01 4.74
C GLY A 392 13.21 9.97 5.18
N PRO A 393 13.34 8.81 4.49
CA PRO A 393 14.33 7.78 4.81
C PRO A 393 15.78 8.30 4.84
N PHE A 394 16.12 9.21 3.92
CA PHE A 394 17.46 9.76 3.84
C PHE A 394 17.77 10.68 5.03
N VAL A 395 16.86 11.60 5.35
CA VAL A 395 16.99 12.49 6.51
C VAL A 395 17.03 11.67 7.79
N TYR A 396 16.15 10.68 7.94
CA TYR A 396 16.11 9.78 9.08
C TYR A 396 17.42 9.01 9.28
N MET A 397 18.00 8.46 8.21
CA MET A 397 19.33 7.84 8.23
C MET A 397 20.42 8.82 8.67
N MET A 398 20.42 10.02 8.09
CA MET A 398 21.47 11.02 8.35
C MET A 398 21.39 11.60 9.76
N VAL A 399 20.20 11.70 10.36
CA VAL A 399 20.03 12.09 11.76
C VAL A 399 20.64 11.05 12.69
N ASP A 400 20.40 9.76 12.43
CA ASP A 400 20.96 8.70 13.27
C ASP A 400 22.50 8.68 13.24
N GLN A 401 23.07 8.86 12.05
CA GLN A 401 24.50 8.65 11.80
C GLN A 401 25.35 9.92 11.90
N GLY A 402 24.75 11.08 11.63
CA GLY A 402 25.47 12.34 11.42
C GLY A 402 25.08 13.48 12.36
N ALA A 403 23.97 13.37 13.10
CA ALA A 403 23.57 14.43 14.01
C ALA A 403 24.61 14.66 15.12
N PRO A 404 24.74 15.88 15.65
CA PRO A 404 25.71 16.19 16.70
C PRO A 404 25.59 15.24 17.91
N GLU A 405 26.71 14.89 18.52
CA GLU A 405 26.75 13.97 19.68
C GLU A 405 26.07 14.56 20.93
N ASP A 406 25.90 15.88 20.99
CA ASP A 406 25.26 16.60 22.08
C ASP A 406 23.73 16.70 21.94
N TYR A 407 23.16 16.32 20.80
CA TYR A 407 21.70 16.23 20.65
C TYR A 407 21.16 15.12 21.53
N ASP A 408 20.20 15.45 22.39
CA ASP A 408 19.48 14.48 23.20
C ASP A 408 18.26 13.89 22.46
N GLU A 409 17.49 13.05 23.17
CA GLU A 409 16.31 12.40 22.58
C GLU A 409 15.19 13.37 22.19
N GLU A 410 15.11 14.53 22.84
CA GLU A 410 14.14 15.59 22.56
C GLU A 410 14.58 16.41 21.34
N ASP A 411 15.88 16.75 21.23
CA ASP A 411 16.44 17.44 20.06
C ASP A 411 16.22 16.63 18.76
N ILE A 412 16.50 15.32 18.82
CA ILE A 412 16.30 14.39 17.68
C ILE A 412 14.80 14.28 17.36
N GLY A 413 13.97 14.10 18.39
CA GLY A 413 12.53 13.99 18.23
C GLY A 413 11.91 15.23 17.59
N ASN A 414 12.30 16.42 18.05
CA ASN A 414 11.81 17.69 17.52
C ASN A 414 12.22 17.88 16.06
N PHE A 415 13.50 17.59 15.72
CA PHE A 415 13.97 17.68 14.34
C PHE A 415 13.16 16.77 13.40
N LEU A 416 12.99 15.49 13.77
CA LEU A 416 12.22 14.55 12.96
C LEU A 416 10.75 14.96 12.86
N PHE A 417 10.15 15.38 13.98
CA PHE A 417 8.76 15.83 14.00
C PHE A 417 8.54 17.01 13.06
N GLU A 418 9.40 18.04 13.07
CA GLU A 418 9.25 19.21 12.21
C GLU A 418 9.36 18.87 10.71
N VAL A 419 10.31 18.01 10.34
CA VAL A 419 10.47 17.55 8.95
C VAL A 419 9.24 16.75 8.49
N PHE A 420 8.78 15.79 9.30
CA PHE A 420 7.61 14.97 8.95
C PHE A 420 6.30 15.77 9.02
N ASP A 421 6.17 16.78 9.89
CA ASP A 421 5.03 17.70 9.92
C ASP A 421 4.94 18.49 8.62
N ALA A 422 6.07 18.99 8.09
CA ALA A 422 6.09 19.68 6.80
C ALA A 422 5.75 18.76 5.62
N ILE A 423 6.26 17.52 5.63
CA ILE A 423 5.87 16.48 4.65
C ILE A 423 4.35 16.26 4.69
N GLU A 424 3.77 16.13 5.89
CA GLU A 424 2.34 15.92 6.06
C GLU A 424 1.54 17.12 5.54
N VAL A 425 1.94 18.35 5.89
CA VAL A 425 1.26 19.57 5.42
C VAL A 425 1.23 19.63 3.90
N LEU A 426 2.37 19.47 3.23
CA LEU A 426 2.44 19.55 1.77
C LEU A 426 1.62 18.44 1.10
N THR A 427 1.73 17.21 1.63
CA THR A 427 0.97 16.06 1.09
C THR A 427 -0.53 16.28 1.22
N LEU A 428 -1.01 16.77 2.36
CA LEU A 428 -2.42 17.05 2.57
C LEU A 428 -2.91 18.22 1.72
N ARG A 429 -2.11 19.30 1.58
CA ARG A 429 -2.43 20.40 0.66
C ARG A 429 -2.58 19.89 -0.78
N GLN A 430 -1.63 19.09 -1.26
CA GLN A 430 -1.71 18.48 -2.60
C GLN A 430 -2.93 17.55 -2.72
N SER A 431 -3.22 16.73 -1.72
CA SER A 431 -4.36 15.80 -1.74
C SER A 431 -5.73 16.49 -1.76
N ILE A 432 -5.84 17.70 -1.20
CA ILE A 432 -7.07 18.52 -1.26
C ILE A 432 -7.24 19.17 -2.63
N SER A 433 -6.14 19.42 -3.34
CA SER A 433 -6.12 20.05 -4.66
C SER A 433 -6.43 19.06 -5.79
N ASP A 434 -6.54 19.58 -7.02
CA ASP A 434 -6.70 18.75 -8.23
C ASP A 434 -5.33 18.27 -8.80
N HIS A 435 -4.22 18.57 -8.13
CA HIS A 435 -2.89 18.15 -8.58
C HIS A 435 -2.64 16.66 -8.33
N SER A 436 -1.90 16.01 -9.23
CA SER A 436 -1.36 14.67 -8.98
C SER A 436 -0.14 14.74 -8.05
N GLY A 437 0.23 13.60 -7.44
CA GLY A 437 1.45 13.51 -6.62
C GLY A 437 2.73 13.84 -7.40
N GLU A 438 2.75 13.62 -8.71
CA GLU A 438 3.86 14.00 -9.61
C GLU A 438 4.20 15.51 -9.54
N ALA A 439 3.22 16.35 -9.17
CA ALA A 439 3.41 17.79 -9.07
C ALA A 439 4.37 18.21 -7.94
N ILE A 440 4.50 17.38 -6.89
CA ILE A 440 5.34 17.67 -5.71
C ILE A 440 6.58 16.78 -5.62
N GLU A 441 6.80 15.85 -6.56
CA GLU A 441 7.98 14.96 -6.55
C GLU A 441 9.29 15.74 -6.47
N GLY A 442 9.42 16.80 -7.29
CA GLY A 442 10.66 17.58 -7.37
C GLY A 442 10.95 18.37 -6.10
N VAL A 443 9.92 18.72 -5.33
CA VAL A 443 10.07 19.45 -4.06
C VAL A 443 10.88 18.62 -3.06
N TYR A 444 10.52 17.34 -2.88
CA TYR A 444 11.23 16.47 -1.94
C TYR A 444 12.63 16.10 -2.41
N VAL A 445 12.84 15.94 -3.73
CA VAL A 445 14.15 15.66 -4.33
C VAL A 445 15.12 16.82 -4.12
N ASN A 446 14.67 18.04 -4.41
CA ASN A 446 15.49 19.23 -4.19
C ASN A 446 15.79 19.44 -2.70
N ALA A 447 14.80 19.24 -1.81
CA ALA A 447 14.98 19.39 -0.37
C ALA A 447 16.04 18.41 0.17
N VAL A 448 16.06 17.15 -0.28
CA VAL A 448 17.06 16.16 0.16
C VAL A 448 18.45 16.46 -0.40
N GLN A 449 18.54 16.95 -1.64
CA GLN A 449 19.80 17.36 -2.25
C GLN A 449 20.39 18.61 -1.55
N ASN A 450 19.56 19.60 -1.23
CA ASN A 450 19.95 20.77 -0.46
C ASN A 450 20.41 20.36 0.95
N PHE A 451 19.68 19.46 1.61
CA PHE A 451 20.09 18.88 2.89
C PHE A 451 21.45 18.17 2.82
N ASN A 452 21.72 17.38 1.77
CA ASN A 452 22.99 16.68 1.58
C ASN A 452 24.15 17.64 1.29
N ASN A 453 23.89 18.74 0.57
CA ASN A 453 24.89 19.74 0.18
C ASN A 453 25.25 20.74 1.29
N ARG A 454 24.49 20.77 2.40
CA ARG A 454 24.76 21.65 3.55
C ARG A 454 25.96 21.16 4.35
N SER A 455 26.99 22.01 4.48
CA SER A 455 28.18 21.73 5.30
C SER A 455 28.07 22.21 6.76
N SER A 456 27.19 23.18 7.04
CA SER A 456 26.87 23.67 8.38
C SER A 456 25.36 23.74 8.53
N ASP A 457 24.86 23.60 9.76
CA ASP A 457 23.42 23.71 10.08
C ASP A 457 22.56 22.70 9.28
N GLN A 458 23.15 21.57 8.90
CA GLN A 458 22.46 20.49 8.18
C GLN A 458 21.24 19.99 8.97
N PHE A 459 21.38 19.87 10.29
CA PHE A 459 20.34 19.42 11.23
C PHE A 459 19.50 20.56 11.80
N ASP A 460 19.31 21.64 11.02
CA ASP A 460 18.31 22.68 11.27
C ASP A 460 17.05 22.35 10.46
N ALA A 461 16.02 21.85 11.14
CA ALA A 461 14.76 21.46 10.50
C ALA A 461 14.10 22.65 9.80
N THR A 462 14.24 23.88 10.31
CA THR A 462 13.66 25.08 9.67
C THR A 462 14.20 25.28 8.26
N LYS A 463 15.47 24.92 7.99
CA LYS A 463 16.04 25.03 6.63
C LYS A 463 15.42 24.03 5.66
N ILE A 464 15.17 22.81 6.10
CA ILE A 464 14.52 21.78 5.28
C ILE A 464 13.07 22.17 5.01
N VAL A 465 12.35 22.65 6.03
CA VAL A 465 10.98 23.16 5.86
C VAL A 465 10.96 24.33 4.88
N LEU A 466 11.92 25.26 4.96
CA LEU A 466 12.04 26.35 3.99
C LEU A 466 12.28 25.87 2.57
N ASP A 467 13.14 24.85 2.34
CA ASP A 467 13.34 24.27 1.01
C ASP A 467 12.03 23.72 0.45
N ILE A 468 11.29 22.95 1.27
CA ILE A 468 10.01 22.37 0.88
C ILE A 468 9.02 23.48 0.50
N VAL A 469 8.93 24.53 1.30
CA VAL A 469 7.98 25.63 1.08
C VAL A 469 8.37 26.44 -0.16
N GLU A 470 9.63 26.82 -0.31
CA GLU A 470 10.11 27.62 -1.44
C GLU A 470 9.89 26.86 -2.75
N ASP A 471 10.31 25.60 -2.81
CA ASP A 471 10.16 24.79 -4.03
C ASP A 471 8.69 24.47 -4.34
N ALA A 472 7.87 24.18 -3.32
CA ALA A 472 6.44 23.97 -3.53
C ALA A 472 5.75 25.24 -4.03
N SER A 473 6.08 26.41 -3.47
CA SER A 473 5.50 27.70 -3.92
C SER A 473 5.89 28.03 -5.36
N ASN A 474 7.10 27.67 -5.78
CA ASN A 474 7.58 27.88 -7.14
C ASN A 474 6.99 26.88 -8.16
N GLN A 475 6.76 25.63 -7.76
CA GLN A 475 6.27 24.57 -8.66
C GLN A 475 4.74 24.48 -8.71
N THR A 476 4.07 24.75 -7.59
CA THR A 476 2.62 24.60 -7.40
C THR A 476 2.07 25.74 -6.53
N GLU A 477 2.10 26.97 -7.08
CA GLU A 477 1.61 28.21 -6.43
C GLU A 477 0.17 28.08 -5.91
N ASP A 478 -0.68 27.34 -6.63
CA ASP A 478 -2.09 27.12 -6.28
C ASP A 478 -2.28 26.32 -4.95
N LEU A 479 -1.22 25.74 -4.37
CA LEU A 479 -1.24 25.11 -3.04
C LEU A 479 -1.07 26.11 -1.87
N PHE A 480 -1.01 27.41 -2.18
CA PHE A 480 -0.83 28.49 -1.22
C PHE A 480 -1.94 29.53 -1.35
N GLU A 481 -2.11 30.33 -0.30
CA GLU A 481 -3.00 31.51 -0.29
C GLU A 481 -4.42 31.26 -0.88
N ASP A 482 -4.86 32.11 -1.80
CA ASP A 482 -6.18 32.07 -2.45
C ASP A 482 -6.45 30.75 -3.21
N GLY A 483 -5.40 30.14 -3.77
CA GLY A 483 -5.50 28.85 -4.47
C GLY A 483 -5.90 27.73 -3.51
N MET A 484 -5.27 27.69 -2.34
CA MET A 484 -5.58 26.69 -1.33
C MET A 484 -6.99 26.90 -0.72
N ILE A 485 -7.40 28.15 -0.51
CA ILE A 485 -8.78 28.48 -0.10
C ILE A 485 -9.78 27.97 -1.13
N TYR A 486 -9.52 28.22 -2.42
CA TYR A 486 -10.36 27.76 -3.51
C TYR A 486 -10.50 26.23 -3.53
N HIS A 487 -9.39 25.50 -3.43
CA HIS A 487 -9.39 24.04 -3.42
C HIS A 487 -10.13 23.48 -2.19
N ALA A 488 -9.87 24.01 -0.99
CA ALA A 488 -10.55 23.54 0.23
C ALA A 488 -12.07 23.79 0.19
N VAL A 489 -12.52 24.94 -0.33
CA VAL A 489 -13.96 25.24 -0.45
C VAL A 489 -14.62 24.38 -1.53
N LYS A 490 -13.95 24.12 -2.65
CA LYS A 490 -14.56 23.41 -3.79
C LYS A 490 -14.44 21.91 -3.76
N ASN A 491 -13.52 21.35 -2.97
CA ASN A 491 -13.34 19.91 -2.87
C ASN A 491 -14.66 19.23 -2.47
N ARG A 492 -14.99 18.13 -3.17
CA ARG A 492 -16.23 17.35 -3.04
C ARG A 492 -16.02 15.94 -2.54
N ASN A 493 -14.77 15.51 -2.37
CA ASN A 493 -14.43 14.13 -2.07
C ASN A 493 -14.02 13.95 -0.60
N TRP A 494 -14.77 14.57 0.32
CA TRP A 494 -14.48 14.53 1.75
C TRP A 494 -14.95 13.24 2.44
N THR A 495 -15.98 12.59 1.90
CA THR A 495 -16.68 11.43 2.51
C THR A 495 -16.26 10.07 1.96
N SER A 496 -15.73 10.02 0.74
CA SER A 496 -15.46 8.78 0.01
C SER A 496 -14.04 8.21 0.18
N SER A 497 -13.17 8.86 0.96
CA SER A 497 -11.75 8.49 1.05
C SER A 497 -11.17 8.64 2.46
N ASP A 498 -10.13 7.87 2.76
CA ASP A 498 -9.33 8.00 3.98
C ASP A 498 -8.72 9.41 4.16
N LEU A 499 -8.71 10.23 3.09
CA LEU A 499 -8.25 11.62 3.10
C LEU A 499 -9.07 12.51 4.04
N GLY A 500 -10.40 12.48 3.96
CA GLY A 500 -11.25 13.30 4.82
C GLY A 500 -11.02 12.97 6.30
N ARG A 501 -10.93 11.67 6.61
CA ARG A 501 -10.54 11.18 7.94
C ARG A 501 -9.16 11.68 8.34
N CYS A 502 -8.16 11.60 7.48
CA CYS A 502 -6.80 12.07 7.79
C CYS A 502 -6.74 13.57 8.08
N ILE A 503 -7.45 14.40 7.29
CA ILE A 503 -7.49 15.86 7.47
C ILE A 503 -8.17 16.23 8.78
N LEU A 504 -9.32 15.62 9.08
CA LEU A 504 -10.03 15.87 10.33
C LEU A 504 -9.22 15.34 11.54
N GLN A 505 -8.53 14.21 11.39
CA GLN A 505 -7.62 13.67 12.41
C GLN A 505 -6.45 14.63 12.68
N ARG A 506 -5.77 15.14 11.64
CA ARG A 506 -4.70 16.15 11.82
C ARG A 506 -5.21 17.41 12.48
N THR A 507 -6.39 17.88 12.07
CA THR A 507 -6.97 19.12 12.59
C THR A 507 -7.30 18.99 14.09
N THR A 508 -7.60 17.78 14.57
CA THR A 508 -7.93 17.47 15.97
C THR A 508 -6.74 16.94 16.81
N SER A 509 -5.68 16.41 16.19
CA SER A 509 -4.63 15.63 16.87
C SER A 509 -3.91 16.36 18.01
N ARG A 510 -3.63 17.66 17.84
CA ARG A 510 -2.94 18.46 18.88
C ARG A 510 -3.74 18.67 20.17
N TYR A 511 -5.06 18.43 20.15
CA TYR A 511 -5.96 18.56 21.31
C TYR A 511 -6.22 17.25 22.05
N LEU A 512 -5.79 16.12 21.48
CA LEU A 512 -5.88 14.79 22.10
C LEU A 512 -4.62 14.43 22.90
N LYS A 513 -3.80 15.42 23.27
CA LYS A 513 -2.60 15.20 24.12
C LYS A 513 -3.04 14.71 25.50
N GLU A 514 -2.34 13.69 26.00
CA GLU A 514 -2.70 12.77 27.10
C GLU A 514 -3.12 13.39 28.45
N GLU A 515 -3.13 14.71 28.62
CA GLU A 515 -3.44 15.38 29.90
C GLU A 515 -4.74 16.19 29.93
N ASP A 516 -5.35 16.53 28.78
CA ASP A 516 -6.62 17.26 28.76
C ASP A 516 -7.82 16.34 28.47
N MET A 517 -8.47 15.92 29.57
CA MET A 517 -9.65 15.04 29.66
C MET A 517 -10.59 15.07 28.44
N GLY A 518 -11.01 13.90 27.94
CA GLY A 518 -12.26 13.78 27.17
C GLY A 518 -12.27 12.59 26.23
N LEU A 519 -11.19 12.41 25.48
CA LEU A 519 -11.02 11.30 24.56
C LEU A 519 -9.71 10.60 24.92
N GLU A 520 -9.77 9.53 25.71
CA GLU A 520 -8.73 8.49 25.70
C GLU A 520 -8.80 7.75 24.34
N VAL A 521 -8.71 8.48 23.23
CA VAL A 521 -8.55 7.90 21.89
C VAL A 521 -7.09 7.45 21.83
N ARG A 522 -6.85 6.27 22.40
CA ARG A 522 -5.56 5.59 22.39
C ARG A 522 -5.22 5.11 20.97
N ASP A 523 -6.24 4.94 20.13
CA ASP A 523 -6.13 4.55 18.73
C ASP A 523 -7.16 5.30 17.86
N TYR A 524 -6.70 5.90 16.76
CA TYR A 524 -7.55 6.57 15.78
C TYR A 524 -8.49 5.61 15.03
N SER A 525 -8.34 4.29 15.20
CA SER A 525 -9.29 3.27 14.73
C SER A 525 -10.67 3.38 15.38
N ASP A 526 -10.75 3.96 16.57
CA ASP A 526 -11.98 4.02 17.38
C ASP A 526 -12.84 5.26 17.08
N VAL A 527 -12.37 6.10 16.15
CA VAL A 527 -13.02 7.34 15.74
C VAL A 527 -13.54 7.20 14.31
N ASP A 528 -14.82 7.52 14.12
CA ASP A 528 -15.46 7.57 12.81
C ASP A 528 -15.86 8.99 12.44
N VAL A 529 -16.18 9.15 11.15
CA VAL A 529 -16.81 10.36 10.63
C VAL A 529 -18.32 10.16 10.61
N GLU A 530 -19.03 10.99 11.36
CA GLU A 530 -20.50 11.03 11.38
C GLU A 530 -21.03 12.09 10.42
N HIS A 531 -22.12 11.78 9.71
CA HIS A 531 -22.85 12.74 8.90
C HIS A 531 -23.92 13.41 9.75
N ILE A 532 -24.00 14.74 9.75
CA ILE A 532 -25.11 15.45 10.41
C ILE A 532 -26.41 15.16 9.67
N LEU A 533 -26.38 15.39 8.35
CA LEU A 533 -27.55 15.21 7.50
C LEU A 533 -27.88 13.73 7.33
N PRO A 534 -29.18 13.37 7.34
CA PRO A 534 -29.60 12.04 6.96
C PRO A 534 -29.21 11.71 5.51
N GLN A 535 -28.66 10.52 5.28
CA GLN A 535 -28.33 9.97 3.96
C GLN A 535 -29.55 9.30 3.30
N THR A 536 -30.57 8.91 4.08
CA THR A 536 -31.86 8.45 3.55
C THR A 536 -33.01 9.32 4.08
N PRO A 537 -34.06 9.57 3.26
CA PRO A 537 -35.33 10.13 3.72
C PRO A 537 -35.84 9.41 4.97
N ILE A 538 -36.10 10.18 6.03
CA ILE A 538 -36.56 9.62 7.29
C ILE A 538 -38.07 9.43 7.20
N SER A 539 -38.51 8.18 7.05
CA SER A 539 -39.91 7.82 7.24
C SER A 539 -40.26 7.89 8.73
N ASP A 540 -41.12 8.81 9.10
CA ASP A 540 -41.51 9.02 10.50
C ASP A 540 -42.55 8.01 11.00
N GLU A 541 -42.18 6.72 11.06
CA GLU A 541 -42.90 5.77 11.93
C GLU A 541 -42.26 5.65 13.33
N ALA A 542 -41.07 6.24 13.53
CA ALA A 542 -40.21 5.99 14.68
C ALA A 542 -39.71 7.25 15.42
N GLY A 543 -40.58 8.24 15.61
CA GLY A 543 -40.53 9.02 16.86
C GLY A 543 -40.29 10.51 16.76
N ARG A 544 -41.05 11.21 15.92
CA ARG A 544 -41.48 12.58 16.23
C ARG A 544 -42.98 12.64 16.35
N SER A 545 -43.45 13.05 17.51
CA SER A 545 -44.84 13.40 17.69
C SER A 545 -44.97 14.86 17.28
N ALA A 546 -45.55 15.13 16.10
CA ALA A 546 -45.92 16.51 15.78
C ALA A 546 -47.10 16.93 16.64
N SER A 547 -46.99 18.12 17.21
CA SER A 547 -48.15 18.93 17.57
C SER A 547 -48.93 19.29 16.28
N SER A 548 -49.88 18.42 15.92
CA SER A 548 -51.04 18.71 15.05
C SER A 548 -50.81 19.08 13.57
N SER A 549 -49.88 18.45 12.86
CA SER A 549 -49.99 18.08 11.43
C SER A 549 -48.77 17.26 11.05
N GLU A 550 -48.97 15.98 10.70
CA GLU A 550 -47.90 14.96 10.54
C GLU A 550 -46.69 15.48 9.74
N PRO A 551 -45.45 15.42 10.27
CA PRO A 551 -44.25 15.66 9.48
C PRO A 551 -44.16 14.52 8.47
N GLY A 552 -44.12 14.85 7.17
CA GLY A 552 -44.04 13.84 6.14
C GLY A 552 -42.70 13.09 6.16
N LYS A 553 -42.63 11.96 5.45
CA LYS A 553 -41.43 11.12 5.14
C LYS A 553 -40.16 11.91 4.69
N TYR A 554 -40.29 13.22 4.44
CA TYR A 554 -39.27 14.10 3.89
C TYR A 554 -38.98 15.31 4.78
N ALA A 555 -39.27 15.25 6.08
CA ALA A 555 -39.14 16.37 7.01
C ALA A 555 -37.76 17.06 6.93
N TRP A 556 -36.66 16.29 6.87
CA TRP A 556 -35.33 16.88 6.77
C TRP A 556 -35.10 17.62 5.44
N LEU A 557 -35.61 17.10 4.32
CA LEU A 557 -35.51 17.78 3.02
C LEU A 557 -36.28 19.09 3.03
N ASP A 558 -37.46 19.09 3.64
CA ASP A 558 -38.33 20.27 3.74
C ASP A 558 -37.70 21.36 4.60
N TYR A 559 -37.12 20.97 5.74
CA TYR A 559 -36.48 21.89 6.68
C TYR A 559 -35.16 22.42 6.12
N PHE A 560 -34.29 21.53 5.64
CA PHE A 560 -32.96 21.90 5.17
C PHE A 560 -33.00 22.80 3.93
N PHE A 561 -33.86 22.51 2.96
CA PHE A 561 -34.01 23.26 1.70
C PHE A 561 -35.12 24.33 1.73
N ARG A 562 -35.82 24.51 2.85
CA ARG A 562 -36.89 25.52 3.02
C ARG A 562 -37.98 25.48 1.95
N VAL A 563 -38.37 24.28 1.53
CA VAL A 563 -39.28 24.05 0.38
C VAL A 563 -40.65 24.73 0.53
N ASN A 564 -41.07 25.05 1.76
CA ASN A 564 -42.40 25.58 2.06
C ASN A 564 -42.46 27.06 2.48
N GLU A 565 -41.34 27.76 2.68
CA GLU A 565 -41.35 29.02 3.44
C GLU A 565 -41.27 30.32 2.63
N THR A 566 -40.57 30.41 1.49
CA THR A 566 -40.67 31.60 0.58
C THR A 566 -39.87 31.46 -0.73
N ASP A 567 -39.00 30.45 -0.87
CA ASP A 567 -38.12 30.21 -2.02
C ASP A 567 -38.66 29.13 -3.00
N GLU A 568 -39.97 29.14 -3.28
CA GLU A 568 -40.61 28.22 -4.26
C GLU A 568 -39.97 28.31 -5.67
N ASP A 569 -39.22 29.38 -5.94
CA ASP A 569 -38.57 29.64 -7.23
C ASP A 569 -37.11 29.14 -7.32
N SER A 570 -36.52 28.58 -6.25
CA SER A 570 -35.16 28.03 -6.34
C SER A 570 -35.18 26.67 -7.06
N GLN A 571 -34.21 26.45 -7.96
CA GLN A 571 -34.16 25.24 -8.78
C GLN A 571 -33.99 23.97 -7.92
N ILE A 572 -33.22 24.07 -6.84
CA ILE A 572 -33.02 22.95 -5.91
C ILE A 572 -34.32 22.60 -5.15
N ALA A 573 -35.11 23.58 -4.71
CA ALA A 573 -36.39 23.32 -4.05
C ALA A 573 -37.39 22.62 -5.00
N GLN A 574 -37.37 22.97 -6.30
CA GLN A 574 -38.18 22.29 -7.32
C GLN A 574 -37.77 20.83 -7.50
N ALA A 575 -36.48 20.53 -7.54
CA ALA A 575 -36.00 19.16 -7.66
C ALA A 575 -36.29 18.31 -6.42
N ILE A 576 -36.16 18.88 -5.22
CA ILE A 576 -36.59 18.21 -3.99
C ILE A 576 -38.08 17.89 -4.03
N LYS A 577 -38.91 18.80 -4.56
CA LYS A 577 -40.34 18.55 -4.75
C LYS A 577 -40.60 17.37 -5.70
N VAL A 578 -39.82 17.22 -6.77
CA VAL A 578 -39.89 16.05 -7.67
C VAL A 578 -39.61 14.74 -6.91
N LEU A 579 -38.52 14.68 -6.12
CA LEU A 579 -38.21 13.49 -5.30
C LEU A 579 -39.36 13.11 -4.35
N LYS A 580 -39.99 14.13 -3.73
CA LYS A 580 -41.12 13.94 -2.82
C LYS A 580 -42.34 13.40 -3.54
N ASP A 581 -42.70 14.01 -4.68
CA ASP A 581 -43.88 13.65 -5.47
C ASP A 581 -43.75 12.21 -6.01
N GLN A 582 -42.53 11.78 -6.37
CA GLN A 582 -42.22 10.40 -6.80
C GLN A 582 -41.99 9.42 -5.64
N SER A 583 -42.15 9.85 -4.38
CA SER A 583 -42.03 8.99 -3.20
C SER A 583 -40.67 8.27 -3.01
N ILE A 584 -39.57 8.84 -3.52
CA ILE A 584 -38.21 8.26 -3.48
C ILE A 584 -37.73 7.97 -2.05
N SER A 585 -37.20 6.78 -1.80
CA SER A 585 -36.91 6.26 -0.45
C SER A 585 -35.46 6.41 0.01
N SER A 586 -34.52 6.80 -0.86
CA SER A 586 -33.09 6.95 -0.56
C SER A 586 -32.46 7.98 -1.49
N LEU A 587 -31.40 8.67 -1.06
CA LEU A 587 -30.57 9.51 -1.95
C LEU A 587 -29.35 8.76 -2.52
N GLN A 588 -29.19 7.49 -2.15
CA GLN A 588 -28.09 6.62 -2.57
C GLN A 588 -28.57 5.36 -3.32
N ALA A 589 -29.88 5.20 -3.57
CA ALA A 589 -30.38 4.02 -4.27
C ALA A 589 -29.99 4.07 -5.75
N SER A 590 -29.39 2.99 -6.24
CA SER A 590 -29.09 2.79 -7.67
C SER A 590 -30.29 2.32 -8.48
N ASP A 591 -31.33 1.81 -7.80
CA ASP A 591 -32.44 1.12 -8.43
C ASP A 591 -33.74 1.89 -8.15
N VAL A 592 -34.14 2.75 -9.09
CA VAL A 592 -35.44 3.43 -9.06
C VAL A 592 -36.38 2.66 -9.99
N ASP A 593 -37.45 2.08 -9.44
CA ASP A 593 -38.39 1.30 -10.24
C ASP A 593 -39.17 2.22 -11.19
N SER A 594 -38.92 2.09 -12.50
CA SER A 594 -39.58 2.89 -13.53
C SER A 594 -41.10 2.71 -13.53
N ASP A 595 -41.61 1.57 -13.03
CA ASP A 595 -43.05 1.30 -12.93
C ASP A 595 -43.73 2.12 -11.81
N ASP A 596 -42.96 2.64 -10.85
CA ASP A 596 -43.44 3.47 -9.73
C ASP A 596 -43.37 4.99 -10.02
N LEU A 597 -42.79 5.39 -11.15
CA LEU A 597 -42.66 6.79 -11.57
C LEU A 597 -43.88 7.27 -12.38
N GLY A 598 -44.20 8.56 -12.27
CA GLY A 598 -45.23 9.21 -13.09
C GLY A 598 -44.81 9.36 -14.56
N ASP A 599 -45.78 9.34 -15.49
CA ASP A 599 -45.59 9.36 -16.96
C ASP A 599 -44.70 10.50 -17.51
N GLU A 600 -44.45 11.56 -16.75
CA GLU A 600 -43.68 12.75 -17.15
C GLU A 600 -42.23 12.76 -16.64
N VAL A 601 -41.84 11.85 -15.74
CA VAL A 601 -40.51 11.81 -15.10
C VAL A 601 -39.83 10.49 -15.45
N ASN A 602 -38.57 10.53 -15.89
CA ASN A 602 -37.80 9.33 -16.17
C ASN A 602 -36.80 9.01 -15.04
N GLU A 603 -36.31 7.78 -15.05
CA GLU A 603 -35.35 7.27 -14.06
C GLU A 603 -34.06 8.10 -14.02
N ASP A 604 -33.52 8.46 -15.19
CA ASP A 604 -32.29 9.26 -15.31
C ASP A 604 -32.40 10.62 -14.60
N GLU A 605 -33.56 11.29 -14.68
CA GLU A 605 -33.79 12.57 -14.00
C GLU A 605 -33.74 12.42 -12.48
N ILE A 606 -34.34 11.35 -11.93
CA ILE A 606 -34.32 11.08 -10.50
C ILE A 606 -32.90 10.74 -10.01
N LEU A 607 -32.19 9.89 -10.74
CA LEU A 607 -30.82 9.51 -10.42
C LEU A 607 -29.89 10.73 -10.44
N ASN A 608 -30.03 11.62 -11.43
CA ASN A 608 -29.29 12.88 -11.47
C ASN A 608 -29.60 13.73 -10.24
N ILE A 609 -30.88 13.96 -9.90
CA ILE A 609 -31.27 14.77 -8.74
C ILE A 609 -30.68 14.18 -7.44
N GLN A 610 -30.76 12.85 -7.24
CA GLN A 610 -30.21 12.17 -6.07
C GLN A 610 -28.69 12.37 -5.97
N GLU A 611 -27.97 12.11 -7.06
CA GLU A 611 -26.52 12.25 -7.14
C GLU A 611 -26.08 13.70 -6.89
N GLU A 612 -26.84 14.67 -7.39
CA GLU A 612 -26.55 16.08 -7.17
C GLU A 612 -26.76 16.52 -5.73
N VAL A 613 -27.87 16.14 -5.10
CA VAL A 613 -28.12 16.45 -3.68
C VAL A 613 -27.03 15.82 -2.81
N PHE A 614 -26.66 14.57 -3.13
CA PHE A 614 -25.61 13.85 -2.44
C PHE A 614 -24.25 14.58 -2.56
N LYS A 615 -23.75 14.81 -3.77
CA LYS A 615 -22.46 15.48 -4.02
C LYS A 615 -22.40 16.93 -3.56
N ARG A 616 -23.53 17.66 -3.62
CA ARG A 616 -23.56 19.10 -3.30
C ARG A 616 -23.80 19.38 -1.83
N PHE A 617 -24.43 18.48 -1.09
CA PHE A 617 -24.77 18.74 0.31
C PHE A 617 -24.24 17.60 1.17
N VAL A 618 -24.70 16.37 1.00
CA VAL A 618 -24.35 15.25 1.91
C VAL A 618 -22.85 14.99 1.99
N ASP A 619 -22.13 14.99 0.86
CA ASP A 619 -20.67 14.77 0.80
C ASP A 619 -19.81 15.99 1.21
N ASP A 620 -20.45 17.12 1.51
CA ASP A 620 -19.71 18.31 1.90
C ASP A 620 -19.08 18.15 3.27
N ILE A 621 -17.86 18.66 3.42
CA ILE A 621 -17.14 18.66 4.68
C ILE A 621 -17.95 19.27 5.83
N ALA A 622 -18.77 20.27 5.54
CA ALA A 622 -19.64 20.95 6.51
C ALA A 622 -20.73 20.04 7.09
N ASN A 623 -20.88 18.81 6.63
CA ASN A 623 -21.77 17.82 7.21
C ASN A 623 -21.05 16.74 8.01
N LEU A 624 -19.72 16.83 8.17
CA LEU A 624 -18.91 15.81 8.84
C LEU A 624 -18.61 16.22 10.29
N LEU A 625 -18.68 15.27 11.22
CA LEU A 625 -18.21 15.38 12.61
C LEU A 625 -17.32 14.18 12.95
N ILE A 626 -16.51 14.35 14.00
CA ILE A 626 -15.74 13.26 14.60
C ILE A 626 -16.48 12.73 15.84
N LEU A 627 -16.75 11.42 15.87
CA LEU A 627 -17.33 10.71 17.02
C LEU A 627 -16.62 9.38 17.29
N VAL A 628 -16.80 8.82 18.48
CA VAL A 628 -16.39 7.44 18.77
C VAL A 628 -17.33 6.46 18.05
N ASN A 629 -16.78 5.38 17.50
CA ASN A 629 -17.51 4.40 16.66
C ASN A 629 -18.84 3.92 17.28
N GLN A 630 -18.86 3.66 18.59
CA GLN A 630 -20.07 3.20 19.28
C GLN A 630 -21.20 4.24 19.22
N ASP A 631 -20.90 5.50 19.56
CA ASP A 631 -21.89 6.58 19.51
C ASP A 631 -22.33 6.87 18.06
N ASN A 632 -21.40 6.73 17.10
CA ASN A 632 -21.72 6.87 15.67
C ASN A 632 -22.79 5.85 15.22
N GLN A 633 -22.60 4.57 15.57
CA GLN A 633 -23.54 3.50 15.25
C GLN A 633 -24.91 3.69 15.91
N GLU A 634 -24.94 4.21 17.14
CA GLU A 634 -26.19 4.48 17.86
C GLU A 634 -26.99 5.66 17.27
N LEU A 635 -26.31 6.68 16.73
CA LEU A 635 -26.94 7.82 16.08
C LEU A 635 -27.48 7.46 14.70
N GLY A 636 -26.62 6.97 13.81
CA GLY A 636 -26.96 6.59 12.44
C GLY A 636 -27.78 7.66 11.69
N ASN A 637 -28.75 7.21 10.89
CA ASN A 637 -29.56 8.08 10.02
C ASN A 637 -30.70 8.81 10.74
N LYS A 638 -30.38 9.54 11.82
CA LYS A 638 -31.32 10.38 12.59
C LYS A 638 -31.18 11.86 12.21
N LEU A 639 -32.20 12.63 12.58
CA LEU A 639 -32.21 14.08 12.47
C LEU A 639 -31.40 14.77 13.58
N LEU A 640 -31.05 16.04 13.38
CA LEU A 640 -30.14 16.80 14.24
C LEU A 640 -30.59 16.83 15.71
N SER A 641 -31.87 17.01 16.01
CA SER A 641 -32.36 17.07 17.40
C SER A 641 -32.14 15.78 18.21
N LYS A 642 -31.96 14.64 17.54
CA LYS A 642 -31.55 13.38 18.19
C LYS A 642 -30.05 13.22 18.29
N LYS A 643 -29.28 13.95 17.47
CA LYS A 643 -27.82 13.92 17.41
C LYS A 643 -27.17 14.94 18.35
N LEU A 644 -27.77 16.12 18.48
CA LEU A 644 -27.24 17.25 19.25
C LEU A 644 -26.95 16.92 20.73
N PRO A 645 -27.81 16.18 21.48
CA PRO A 645 -27.49 15.78 22.85
C PRO A 645 -26.24 14.91 22.98
N VAL A 646 -25.92 14.10 21.96
CA VAL A 646 -24.69 13.30 21.93
C VAL A 646 -23.49 14.19 21.65
N TYR A 647 -23.61 15.13 20.70
CA TYR A 647 -22.54 16.09 20.37
C TYR A 647 -22.14 16.97 21.58
N TRP A 648 -23.08 17.22 22.50
CA TRP A 648 -22.88 18.03 23.71
C TRP A 648 -22.37 17.25 24.92
N ARG A 649 -21.98 15.98 24.77
CA ARG A 649 -21.26 15.26 25.84
C ARG A 649 -19.85 15.86 25.99
N ASP A 650 -19.35 15.91 27.22
CA ASP A 650 -18.02 16.44 27.57
C ASP A 650 -16.88 15.87 26.71
N THR A 651 -17.02 14.62 26.28
CA THR A 651 -16.11 13.90 25.37
C THR A 651 -15.89 14.61 24.03
N TYR A 652 -16.93 15.26 23.47
CA TYR A 652 -16.92 15.79 22.10
C TYR A 652 -16.81 17.31 22.02
N ILE A 653 -17.14 18.02 23.09
CA ILE A 653 -17.06 19.50 23.16
C ILE A 653 -15.63 20.00 22.98
N LYS A 654 -14.63 19.18 23.29
CA LYS A 654 -13.20 19.54 23.17
C LYS A 654 -12.61 19.29 21.78
N VAL A 655 -13.38 18.72 20.87
CA VAL A 655 -12.94 18.46 19.51
C VAL A 655 -13.18 19.70 18.67
N ILE A 656 -12.11 20.38 18.27
CA ILE A 656 -12.17 21.68 17.57
C ILE A 656 -13.05 21.68 16.29
N ILE A 657 -13.22 20.51 15.67
CA ILE A 657 -14.04 20.32 14.47
C ILE A 657 -15.54 20.25 14.81
N ASN A 658 -15.86 19.88 16.05
CA ASN A 658 -17.20 19.81 16.59
C ASN A 658 -17.62 21.13 17.27
N ASP A 659 -16.69 22.08 17.49
CA ASP A 659 -16.91 23.38 18.19
C ASP A 659 -18.11 24.18 17.67
N PHE A 660 -18.45 24.04 16.38
CA PHE A 660 -19.63 24.68 15.80
C PHE A 660 -20.91 24.32 16.57
N PHE A 661 -21.01 23.07 17.03
CA PHE A 661 -22.09 22.58 17.90
C PHE A 661 -21.66 22.53 19.37
N SER A 662 -20.75 23.39 19.83
CA SER A 662 -20.42 23.43 21.26
C SER A 662 -21.68 23.69 22.10
N ASN A 663 -21.67 23.22 23.34
CA ASN A 663 -22.80 23.41 24.26
C ASN A 663 -22.72 24.75 25.01
N GLU A 664 -21.77 25.64 24.69
CA GLU A 664 -21.59 26.94 25.34
C GLU A 664 -22.66 27.95 24.87
N GLU A 665 -22.97 28.97 25.69
CA GLU A 665 -23.96 30.00 25.30
C GLU A 665 -23.54 30.80 24.05
N ASN A 666 -22.23 30.86 23.78
CA ASN A 666 -21.63 31.55 22.63
C ASN A 666 -21.24 30.56 21.51
N SER A 667 -21.92 29.42 21.43
CA SER A 667 -21.69 28.43 20.38
C SER A 667 -22.00 29.03 19.00
N PRO A 668 -21.18 28.82 17.96
CA PRO A 668 -21.45 29.35 16.62
C PRO A 668 -22.81 28.93 16.06
N PHE A 669 -23.29 27.72 16.38
CA PHE A 669 -24.63 27.28 16.00
C PHE A 669 -25.73 28.10 16.68
N ILE A 670 -25.60 28.39 17.97
CA ILE A 670 -26.62 29.14 18.73
C ILE A 670 -26.59 30.63 18.35
N GLU A 671 -25.41 31.19 18.08
CA GLU A 671 -25.24 32.58 17.65
C GLU A 671 -25.60 32.83 16.18
N SER A 672 -25.80 31.78 15.39
CA SER A 672 -26.17 31.88 13.98
C SER A 672 -27.45 32.69 13.81
N GLU A 673 -27.44 33.64 12.86
CA GLU A 673 -28.61 34.47 12.57
C GLU A 673 -29.81 33.69 12.00
N TYR A 674 -29.57 32.45 11.56
CA TYR A 674 -30.58 31.56 11.00
C TYR A 674 -31.16 30.59 12.03
N VAL A 675 -30.56 30.53 13.22
CA VAL A 675 -31.00 29.67 14.33
C VAL A 675 -31.80 30.51 15.31
N ASN A 676 -33.02 30.09 15.60
CA ASN A 676 -33.89 30.78 16.54
C ASN A 676 -34.07 29.89 17.76
N LEU A 677 -33.09 29.86 18.66
CA LEU A 677 -33.14 29.16 19.96
C LEU A 677 -32.94 30.19 21.06
N ASP A 678 -33.80 30.19 22.08
CA ASP A 678 -33.62 31.05 23.25
C ASP A 678 -32.82 30.36 24.38
N THR A 679 -32.46 31.11 25.43
CA THR A 679 -31.70 30.56 26.57
C THR A 679 -32.43 29.42 27.29
N GLY A 680 -33.77 29.45 27.32
CA GLY A 680 -34.57 28.39 27.91
C GLY A 680 -34.56 27.12 27.06
N ASP A 681 -34.59 27.28 25.73
CA ASP A 681 -34.46 26.16 24.79
C ASP A 681 -33.09 25.46 24.95
N VAL A 682 -32.01 26.24 25.06
CA VAL A 682 -30.65 25.72 25.26
C VAL A 682 -30.51 24.98 26.60
N ASP A 683 -31.10 25.50 27.67
CA ASP A 683 -31.08 24.86 28.99
C ASP A 683 -31.85 23.52 29.00
N GLU A 684 -32.95 23.41 28.26
CA GLU A 684 -33.68 22.15 28.10
C GLU A 684 -32.83 21.12 27.33
N ILE A 685 -32.17 21.52 26.25
CA ILE A 685 -31.31 20.62 25.47
C ILE A 685 -30.10 20.13 26.28
N ARG A 686 -29.54 20.97 27.16
CA ARG A 686 -28.44 20.60 28.06
C ARG A 686 -28.86 19.67 29.20
N GLY A 687 -30.11 19.75 29.63
CA GLY A 687 -30.61 19.10 30.85
C GLY A 687 -31.21 17.71 30.65
N GLU A 688 -31.56 17.33 29.42
CA GLU A 688 -32.34 16.11 29.15
C GLU A 688 -31.73 15.25 28.04
N ASP A 689 -31.77 13.91 28.21
CA ASP A 689 -31.39 12.95 27.17
C ASP A 689 -32.38 12.94 25.98
N HIS A 690 -33.56 13.53 26.17
CA HIS A 690 -34.65 13.61 25.19
C HIS A 690 -35.28 14.99 25.19
N LEU A 691 -35.31 15.63 24.03
CA LEU A 691 -35.96 16.93 23.84
C LEU A 691 -37.48 16.80 23.79
N SER A 692 -38.20 17.81 24.29
CA SER A 692 -39.64 17.95 24.00
C SER A 692 -39.88 18.05 22.49
N ASP A 693 -41.05 17.61 22.04
CA ASP A 693 -41.39 17.57 20.61
C ASP A 693 -41.29 18.95 19.93
N ASP A 694 -41.72 20.00 20.63
CA ASP A 694 -41.70 21.37 20.11
C ASP A 694 -40.25 21.88 19.94
N ILE A 695 -39.37 21.64 20.92
CA ILE A 695 -37.95 22.04 20.83
C ILE A 695 -37.19 21.17 19.82
N ALA A 696 -37.48 19.86 19.79
CA ALA A 696 -36.89 18.98 18.80
C ALA A 696 -37.18 19.50 17.38
N GLU A 697 -38.44 19.80 17.07
CA GLU A 697 -38.82 20.35 15.78
C GLU A 697 -38.10 21.68 15.46
N GLN A 698 -37.99 22.58 16.44
CA GLN A 698 -37.29 23.86 16.31
C GLN A 698 -35.80 23.67 15.99
N VAL A 699 -35.12 22.73 16.66
CA VAL A 699 -33.72 22.38 16.39
C VAL A 699 -33.53 21.88 14.95
N ASP A 700 -34.42 21.02 14.46
CA ASP A 700 -34.27 20.48 13.11
C ASP A 700 -34.63 21.46 12.01
N ARG A 701 -35.59 22.35 12.25
CA ARG A 701 -35.88 23.47 11.35
C ARG A 701 -34.74 24.48 11.31
N SER A 702 -33.92 24.54 12.36
CA SER A 702 -32.78 25.44 12.44
C SER A 702 -31.57 24.96 11.64
N TRP A 703 -31.47 23.67 11.28
CA TRP A 703 -30.38 23.17 10.43
C TRP A 703 -30.73 23.31 8.95
N THR A 704 -30.39 24.45 8.37
CA THR A 704 -30.67 24.78 6.96
C THR A 704 -29.41 24.83 6.12
N TYR A 705 -29.56 24.91 4.80
CA TYR A 705 -28.40 25.04 3.91
C TYR A 705 -27.56 26.29 4.24
N GLU A 706 -28.18 27.40 4.68
CA GLU A 706 -27.45 28.60 5.11
C GLU A 706 -26.56 28.35 6.31
N VAL A 707 -27.06 27.67 7.35
CA VAL A 707 -26.28 27.30 8.54
C VAL A 707 -25.15 26.35 8.18
N MET A 708 -25.39 25.42 7.25
CA MET A 708 -24.33 24.54 6.75
C MET A 708 -23.20 25.34 6.08
N PHE A 709 -23.49 26.40 5.33
CA PHE A 709 -22.46 27.27 4.76
C PHE A 709 -21.74 28.11 5.83
N GLU A 710 -22.41 28.57 6.89
CA GLU A 710 -21.72 29.19 8.03
C GLU A 710 -20.75 28.22 8.70
N ARG A 711 -21.19 26.99 8.95
CA ARG A 711 -20.33 25.92 9.47
C ARG A 711 -19.16 25.64 8.54
N LYS A 712 -19.38 25.66 7.22
CA LYS A 712 -18.33 25.45 6.23
C LYS A 712 -17.20 26.46 6.35
N VAL A 713 -17.52 27.74 6.57
CA VAL A 713 -16.52 28.79 6.80
C VAL A 713 -15.64 28.43 8.00
N ASP A 714 -16.26 28.03 9.11
CA ASP A 714 -15.52 27.64 10.31
C ASP A 714 -14.66 26.39 10.09
N MET A 715 -15.19 25.35 9.44
CA MET A 715 -14.45 24.12 9.17
C MET A 715 -13.25 24.34 8.26
N VAL A 716 -13.44 25.03 7.13
CA VAL A 716 -12.35 25.34 6.21
C VAL A 716 -11.29 26.19 6.90
N HIS A 717 -11.70 27.16 7.72
CA HIS A 717 -10.78 27.99 8.48
C HIS A 717 -9.93 27.16 9.47
N GLN A 718 -10.54 26.22 10.20
CA GLN A 718 -9.79 25.35 11.11
C GLN A 718 -8.82 24.43 10.35
N ILE A 719 -9.24 23.87 9.22
CA ILE A 719 -8.39 22.99 8.40
C ILE A 719 -7.20 23.75 7.85
N LEU A 720 -7.43 24.89 7.18
CA LEU A 720 -6.35 25.66 6.57
C LEU A 720 -5.36 26.17 7.62
N LYS A 721 -5.84 26.59 8.79
CA LYS A 721 -4.98 26.96 9.93
C LYS A 721 -4.06 25.82 10.38
N ARG A 722 -4.48 24.56 10.22
CA ARG A 722 -3.72 23.35 10.58
C ARG A 722 -2.91 22.76 9.43
N LEU A 723 -3.11 23.26 8.22
CA LEU A 723 -2.28 23.00 7.06
C LEU A 723 -1.31 24.16 6.82
N THR A 724 -0.74 24.73 7.89
CA THR A 724 0.31 25.75 7.83
C THR A 724 1.66 25.14 8.15
N PHE A 725 2.71 25.62 7.50
CA PHE A 725 4.09 25.23 7.80
C PHE A 725 4.57 25.92 9.08
N ASN A 726 5.20 25.16 9.99
CA ASN A 726 5.77 25.72 11.20
C ASN A 726 7.13 26.37 10.93
N LEU A 727 7.14 27.67 10.65
CA LEU A 727 8.36 28.46 10.48
C LEU A 727 8.57 29.31 11.74
N GLU A 728 9.21 28.75 12.77
CA GLU A 728 9.57 29.55 13.94
C GLU A 728 10.47 30.74 13.53
N PRO A 729 10.24 31.95 14.07
CA PRO A 729 11.18 33.04 13.90
C PRO A 729 12.48 32.69 14.62
N ASP A 730 13.52 32.46 13.84
CA ASP A 730 14.91 32.48 14.26
C ASP A 730 15.13 33.58 15.31
N SER A 731 15.39 33.21 16.56
CA SER A 731 15.69 34.16 17.64
C SER A 731 17.10 34.74 17.54
N SER A 732 17.81 34.42 16.45
CA SER A 732 19.13 34.94 16.12
C SER A 732 19.01 36.06 15.07
N GLY A 733 19.18 37.30 15.52
CA GLY A 733 19.08 38.52 14.70
C GLY A 733 20.20 38.65 13.67
N GLY A 734 20.11 37.89 12.57
CA GLY A 734 20.85 38.12 11.34
C GLY A 734 19.93 38.72 10.28
N ASP A 735 20.33 39.85 9.71
CA ASP A 735 19.63 40.53 8.61
C ASP A 735 19.24 39.55 7.50
N ARG A 736 17.94 39.24 7.37
CA ARG A 736 17.41 38.50 6.22
C ARG A 736 17.35 39.43 5.01
N ASP A 737 17.89 38.95 3.89
CA ASP A 737 17.61 39.45 2.55
C ASP A 737 16.09 39.33 2.30
N GLU A 738 15.48 40.40 1.80
CA GLU A 738 14.02 40.61 1.68
C GLU A 738 13.31 39.71 0.63
N SER A 739 13.83 38.51 0.33
CA SER A 739 13.38 37.73 -0.84
C SER A 739 12.54 36.48 -0.57
N VAL A 740 12.33 36.05 0.68
CA VAL A 740 11.45 34.90 0.97
C VAL A 740 10.07 35.43 1.35
N GLY A 741 9.24 35.63 0.34
CA GLY A 741 7.87 36.15 0.43
C GLY A 741 6.83 35.13 0.88
N VAL A 742 7.18 34.20 1.77
CA VAL A 742 6.15 33.43 2.49
C VAL A 742 5.79 34.29 3.68
N ASP A 743 4.86 35.20 3.44
CA ASP A 743 4.43 36.14 4.46
C ASP A 743 3.89 35.35 5.65
N LYS A 744 4.31 35.70 6.87
CA LYS A 744 3.63 35.20 8.09
C LYS A 744 2.15 35.64 8.12
N SER A 745 1.77 36.47 7.15
CA SER A 745 0.44 36.90 6.77
C SER A 745 -0.25 36.05 5.69
N GLU A 746 0.22 34.83 5.32
CA GLU A 746 -0.45 33.92 4.33
C GLU A 746 -1.98 33.88 4.52
N PHE A 747 -2.43 34.13 5.76
CA PHE A 747 -3.81 34.10 6.18
C PHE A 747 -4.30 35.34 6.98
N ASP A 748 -3.67 36.51 6.87
CA ASP A 748 -4.22 37.75 7.43
C ASP A 748 -5.55 38.10 6.72
N GLY A 749 -6.67 38.05 7.46
CA GLY A 749 -8.01 38.19 6.88
C GLY A 749 -8.58 36.90 6.26
N LEU A 750 -7.95 35.74 6.49
CA LEU A 750 -8.35 34.43 5.97
C LEU A 750 -9.82 34.11 6.17
N ARG A 751 -10.40 34.42 7.34
CA ARG A 751 -11.81 34.14 7.62
C ARG A 751 -12.74 34.91 6.67
N ASP A 752 -12.42 36.15 6.34
CA ASP A 752 -13.22 36.98 5.43
C ASP A 752 -13.07 36.49 3.97
N GLN A 753 -11.87 36.08 3.56
CA GLN A 753 -11.62 35.48 2.25
C GLN A 753 -12.34 34.14 2.08
N ILE A 754 -12.27 33.25 3.09
CA ILE A 754 -13.02 32.00 3.12
C ILE A 754 -14.52 32.29 3.03
N LYS A 755 -15.02 33.24 3.83
CA LYS A 755 -16.44 33.60 3.80
C LYS A 755 -16.87 34.04 2.40
N ALA A 756 -16.11 34.91 1.74
CA ALA A 756 -16.39 35.32 0.37
C ALA A 756 -16.37 34.15 -0.63
N ALA A 757 -15.41 33.23 -0.51
CA ALA A 757 -15.32 32.04 -1.36
C ALA A 757 -16.48 31.05 -1.13
N VAL A 758 -16.88 30.87 0.13
CA VAL A 758 -18.01 30.02 0.52
C VAL A 758 -19.34 30.64 0.08
N ASP A 759 -19.50 31.96 0.15
CA ASP A 759 -20.69 32.67 -0.34
C ASP A 759 -20.84 32.51 -1.87
N ASP A 760 -19.75 32.65 -2.64
CA ASP A 760 -19.74 32.40 -4.09
C ASP A 760 -20.02 30.92 -4.42
N ASP A 761 -19.51 29.99 -3.62
CA ASP A 761 -19.85 28.56 -3.76
C ASP A 761 -21.32 28.28 -3.43
N ARG A 762 -21.89 28.91 -2.39
CA ARG A 762 -23.31 28.83 -2.04
C ARG A 762 -24.19 29.29 -3.20
N GLU A 763 -23.93 30.48 -3.73
CA GLU A 763 -24.68 31.00 -4.88
C GLU A 763 -24.62 30.05 -6.06
N ARG A 764 -23.45 29.45 -6.34
CA ARG A 764 -23.30 28.46 -7.41
C ARG A 764 -24.09 27.18 -7.16
N ARG A 765 -24.10 26.64 -5.93
CA ARG A 765 -24.82 25.39 -5.62
C ARG A 765 -26.33 25.53 -5.73
N ILE A 766 -26.85 26.72 -5.39
CA ILE A 766 -28.28 27.03 -5.45
C ILE A 766 -28.73 27.39 -6.89
N SER A 767 -27.87 28.04 -7.68
CA SER A 767 -28.25 28.59 -9.00
C SER A 767 -27.91 27.72 -10.22
N ARG A 768 -27.00 26.73 -10.11
CA ARG A 768 -26.55 25.95 -11.28
C ARG A 768 -27.60 24.93 -11.75
N ARG A 769 -27.80 24.99 -13.06
CA ARG A 769 -28.81 24.30 -13.90
C ARG A 769 -28.37 22.95 -14.47
N ASN A 770 -27.31 22.33 -13.94
CA ASN A 770 -27.18 20.91 -14.20
C ASN A 770 -28.24 20.28 -13.31
N PHE A 771 -29.35 19.92 -13.93
CA PHE A 771 -30.31 18.90 -13.57
C PHE A 771 -30.33 17.97 -14.79
#